data_AF-A0A8H7B959-F1
#
_entry.id   AF-A0A8H7B959-F1
#
_cell.length_a   1.000
_cell.length_b   1.000
_cell.length_c   1.000
_cell.angle_alpha   90.00
_cell.angle_beta   90.00
_cell.angle_gamma   90.00
#
_symmetry.space_group_name_H-M   'P 1'
#
loop_
_entity.id
_entity.type
_entity.pdbx_description
1 polymer ?
#
loop_
_entity_poly.entity_id
_entity_poly.type
_entity_poly.pdbx_seq_one_letter_code
_entity_poly.pdbx_strand_id
1 'polypeptide(L)'
;MSSIVKEIALVTGANSGIGFEIAHQLLLRGKYHVLLGSRSTTKGSAALEDLQARKLSGSIELVHLDMQNDDHIEQTTKLIKEKHGRLDILFNNAAVALPEGLTERERLATAFDVNATGPWLLANAVVPLLKKSTNPRIINISSGAGSIGRRLTSESPMYKIQAVPYRASKVAFNMLSACLYVEYGLGIEQVDFTGIKKNNVEAKDEENSPKMKVFCYDPGFTASNLGPHNKEEFGARSAQETVKSIMELVDGKRDEECGKFIHNTGGYPWAQGKQGVFFMNRIAPGTSELYIANADGSDERKLLGNSSDFDYHATFSSDGQWITFTTERNGDGNSDVYRVRPDGSDLEMMTATPSMEDAGTLSPDGSKIAYVSTANGYKANIWVMDLTTRQTTKLTGTDLVKGDESLPESYLRPSWSPDGRWIAFSSDRNTQWRGHGNGTGWEHTQELSLYAIRPDGTGFKQLATKENYCLGSPKWSLDGKRIIYYEIYTEDTWNAHRPESLQSVTGQLVSIDFDTGLDRVEHTKGSGLKMFPQWIGNNTIAYLVKNTDDEGLNYVDISGDNGTLSAYKASIRSPSWSPDGSQVVYEKVNFDAIRPMGKELYSWDDQWDYRFTDVFPQLSIQGRLAITQKQLGNSSIITMSPDGTDFKQVFDVFSANMSETAIAQGLSGAFQPSWTSSGDWLVFGVGSWFQSRSTGPGTLYRAAANGSFSEQLTDGSVNTGFPSYSPDGRYIVYRVFGGEYGLRIMDLEDQSTSILTNATSDNYDNLPFWSPDGSRIVFSRRVTYTNFDVCTIKPDGTGLQVLTSSLGNDAHAVWTHDGRIMYSTAQYGFRDEAAIYDDTFQPYGQIMVMNADGSNKTLLVDSMWEDSMPLYVPNEFLGM
;
A
#
# COMPACT_ATOMS: atom_id res chain seq x y z
N MET A 1 62.42 -2.84 17.61
CA MET A 1 61.08 -2.44 18.05
C MET A 1 60.29 -2.09 16.80
N SER A 2 59.33 -2.92 16.41
CA SER A 2 58.41 -2.62 15.31
C SER A 2 57.61 -1.36 15.71
N SER A 3 57.70 -0.29 14.92
CA SER A 3 56.87 0.90 15.13
C SER A 3 55.41 0.48 14.99
N ILE A 4 54.61 0.62 16.05
CA ILE A 4 53.16 0.39 15.98
C ILE A 4 52.61 1.29 14.87
N VAL A 5 52.08 0.69 13.82
CA VAL A 5 51.44 1.43 12.73
C VAL A 5 50.16 2.03 13.30
N LYS A 6 50.11 3.36 13.43
CA LYS A 6 48.96 4.07 13.99
C LYS A 6 47.82 4.18 12.98
N GLU A 7 46.59 4.16 13.46
CA GLU A 7 45.39 4.49 12.68
C GLU A 7 45.29 6.02 12.52
N ILE A 8 45.02 6.49 11.32
CA ILE A 8 44.99 7.92 10.98
C ILE A 8 43.57 8.46 11.11
N ALA A 9 43.35 9.42 12.00
CA ALA A 9 42.04 10.02 12.24
C ALA A 9 42.06 11.53 11.95
N LEU A 10 41.21 11.99 11.04
CA LEU A 10 41.00 13.41 10.76
C LEU A 10 39.82 13.93 11.57
N VAL A 11 40.04 14.97 12.38
CA VAL A 11 38.99 15.61 13.19
C VAL A 11 38.84 17.07 12.79
N THR A 12 37.70 17.42 12.19
CA THR A 12 37.44 18.82 11.78
C THR A 12 36.97 19.67 12.96
N GLY A 13 37.37 20.94 13.01
CA GLY A 13 37.03 21.85 14.12
C GLY A 13 37.60 21.42 15.47
N ALA A 14 38.77 20.77 15.48
CA ALA A 14 39.35 20.12 16.65
C ALA A 14 40.12 21.05 17.60
N ASN A 15 40.04 22.36 17.42
CA ASN A 15 40.68 23.33 18.30
C ASN A 15 39.85 23.70 19.55
N SER A 16 38.60 23.21 19.67
CA SER A 16 37.75 23.45 20.85
C SER A 16 36.59 22.46 20.96
N GLY A 17 35.94 22.40 22.13
CA GLY A 17 34.69 21.66 22.33
C GLY A 17 34.80 20.16 22.04
N ILE A 18 33.79 19.59 21.39
CA ILE A 18 33.69 18.16 21.05
C ILE A 18 34.90 17.70 20.23
N GLY A 19 35.30 18.44 19.20
CA GLY A 19 36.43 18.07 18.34
C GLY A 19 37.76 17.99 19.09
N PHE A 20 38.00 18.93 20.00
CA PHE A 20 39.21 18.90 20.86
C PHE A 20 39.21 17.68 21.79
N GLU A 21 38.05 17.39 22.40
CA GLU A 21 37.94 16.24 23.29
C GLU A 21 38.01 14.90 22.54
N ILE A 22 37.50 14.81 21.31
CA ILE A 22 37.71 13.65 20.42
C ILE A 22 39.22 13.45 20.20
N ALA A 23 39.95 14.51 19.83
CA ALA A 23 41.41 14.42 19.64
C ALA A 23 42.12 13.95 20.91
N HIS A 24 41.75 14.50 22.07
CA HIS A 24 42.27 14.08 23.38
C HIS A 24 42.03 12.59 23.67
N GLN A 25 40.80 12.09 23.47
CA GLN A 25 40.43 10.69 23.72
C GLN A 25 41.07 9.70 22.75
N LEU A 26 41.29 10.09 21.50
CA LEU A 26 42.05 9.30 20.53
C LEU A 26 43.52 9.22 20.93
N LEU A 27 44.12 10.33 21.35
CA LEU A 27 45.51 10.37 21.81
C LEU A 27 45.73 9.51 23.06
N LEU A 28 44.78 9.48 23.99
CA LEU A 28 44.82 8.63 25.19
C LEU A 28 44.90 7.12 24.86
N ARG A 29 44.25 6.67 23.78
CA ARG A 29 44.27 5.26 23.35
C ARG A 29 45.61 4.80 22.76
N GLY A 30 46.51 5.71 22.41
CA GLY A 30 47.87 5.41 21.94
C GLY A 30 48.01 4.86 20.52
N LYS A 31 46.97 4.21 19.98
CA LYS A 31 46.97 3.61 18.64
C LYS A 31 46.66 4.58 17.49
N TYR A 32 46.35 5.85 17.79
CA TYR A 32 45.93 6.84 16.79
C TYR A 32 47.01 7.89 16.49
N HIS A 33 47.07 8.29 15.22
CA HIS A 33 47.64 9.54 14.78
C HIS A 33 46.50 10.50 14.40
N VAL A 34 46.38 11.61 15.13
CA VAL A 34 45.29 12.58 14.95
C VAL A 34 45.76 13.73 14.06
N LEU A 35 44.98 14.00 13.02
CA LEU A 35 45.09 15.20 12.20
C LEU A 35 44.10 16.22 12.77
N LEU A 36 44.61 17.20 13.50
CA LEU A 36 43.82 18.25 14.14
C LEU A 36 43.47 19.30 13.08
N GLY A 37 42.25 19.23 12.54
CA GLY A 37 41.75 20.20 11.57
C GLY A 37 41.26 21.47 12.26
N SER A 38 41.79 22.64 11.88
CA SER A 38 41.28 23.92 12.34
C SER A 38 41.33 25.00 11.25
N ARG A 39 40.29 25.82 11.19
CA ARG A 39 40.23 27.03 10.34
C ARG A 39 41.22 28.10 10.80
N SER A 40 41.47 28.21 12.10
CA SER A 40 42.39 29.21 12.63
C SER A 40 43.69 28.53 13.00
N THR A 41 44.75 28.81 12.24
CA THR A 41 46.09 28.29 12.53
C THR A 41 46.55 28.65 13.94
N THR A 42 46.28 29.88 14.42
CA THR A 42 46.61 30.30 15.79
C THR A 42 45.89 29.46 16.86
N LYS A 43 44.56 29.29 16.76
CA LYS A 43 43.80 28.47 17.72
C LYS A 43 44.18 26.99 17.61
N GLY A 44 44.44 26.51 16.40
CA GLY A 44 44.91 25.16 16.14
C GLY A 44 46.28 24.88 16.75
N SER A 45 47.24 25.80 16.62
CA SER A 45 48.56 25.69 17.24
C SER A 45 48.46 25.67 18.77
N ALA A 46 47.65 26.53 19.38
CA ALA A 46 47.44 26.52 20.82
C ALA A 46 46.83 25.18 21.31
N ALA A 47 45.85 24.64 20.58
CA ALA A 47 45.25 23.34 20.90
C ALA A 47 46.25 22.18 20.72
N LEU A 48 47.09 22.23 19.68
CA LEU A 48 48.16 21.27 19.45
C LEU A 48 49.17 21.28 20.59
N GLU A 49 49.64 22.45 20.99
CA GLU A 49 50.60 22.62 22.09
C GLU A 49 50.03 22.11 23.41
N ASP A 50 48.76 22.40 23.71
CA ASP A 50 48.08 21.88 24.90
C ASP A 50 48.04 20.35 24.92
N LEU A 51 47.59 19.72 23.82
CA LEU A 51 47.51 18.26 23.72
C LEU A 51 48.91 17.60 23.76
N GLN A 52 49.93 18.23 23.18
CA GLN A 52 51.32 17.76 23.26
C GLN A 52 51.89 17.87 24.68
N ALA A 53 51.58 18.95 25.40
CA ALA A 53 52.02 19.16 26.79
C ALA A 53 51.48 18.08 27.75
N ARG A 54 50.33 17.48 27.42
CA ARG A 54 49.72 16.37 28.18
C ARG A 54 50.46 15.04 28.05
N LYS A 55 51.47 14.91 27.18
CA LYS A 55 52.33 13.72 26.99
C LYS A 55 51.54 12.41 26.81
N LEU A 56 50.52 12.46 25.96
CA LEU A 56 49.64 11.33 25.65
C LEU A 56 50.33 10.33 24.72
N SER A 57 49.84 9.08 24.69
CA SER A 57 50.48 7.96 23.97
C SER A 57 50.36 8.05 22.43
N GLY A 58 49.32 8.72 21.91
CA GLY A 58 49.11 8.91 20.49
C GLY A 58 50.02 10.00 19.90
N SER A 59 49.93 10.25 18.60
CA SER A 59 50.65 11.37 17.95
C SER A 59 49.66 12.31 17.27
N ILE A 60 50.02 13.58 17.13
CA ILE A 60 49.12 14.60 16.59
C ILE A 60 49.89 15.60 15.72
N GLU A 61 49.28 16.04 14.62
CA GLU A 61 49.74 17.18 13.83
C GLU A 61 48.58 18.11 13.48
N LEU A 62 48.89 19.39 13.27
CA LEU A 62 47.93 20.42 12.88
C LEU A 62 47.73 20.41 11.35
N VAL A 63 46.47 20.49 10.92
CA VAL A 63 46.09 20.70 9.52
C VAL A 63 45.23 21.96 9.43
N HIS A 64 45.61 22.88 8.54
CA HIS A 64 44.80 24.06 8.25
C HIS A 64 43.62 23.65 7.38
N LEU A 65 42.41 23.67 7.95
CA LEU A 65 41.21 23.16 7.31
C LEU A 65 40.02 24.06 7.64
N ASP A 66 39.61 24.87 6.65
CA ASP A 66 38.36 25.64 6.68
C ASP A 66 37.34 24.95 5.78
N MET A 67 36.17 24.62 6.34
CA MET A 67 35.13 23.90 5.61
C MET A 67 34.46 24.75 4.52
N GLN A 68 34.72 26.06 4.48
CA GLN A 68 34.26 26.96 3.42
C GLN A 68 35.28 27.16 2.30
N ASN A 69 36.44 26.49 2.37
CA ASN A 69 37.54 26.71 1.44
C ASN A 69 37.95 25.39 0.77
N ASP A 70 37.62 25.26 -0.50
CA ASP A 70 37.90 24.06 -1.30
C ASP A 70 39.40 23.79 -1.45
N ASP A 71 40.23 24.84 -1.59
CA ASP A 71 41.69 24.70 -1.66
C ASP A 71 42.24 24.06 -0.36
N HIS A 72 41.69 24.41 0.80
CA HIS A 72 42.09 23.79 2.07
C HIS A 72 41.70 22.31 2.15
N ILE A 73 40.53 21.94 1.60
CA ILE A 73 40.08 20.54 1.52
C ILE A 73 41.01 19.74 0.60
N GLU A 74 41.35 20.29 -0.58
CA GLU A 74 42.26 19.66 -1.54
C GLU A 74 43.67 19.50 -0.95
N GLN A 75 44.21 20.57 -0.36
CA GLN A 75 45.52 20.56 0.30
C GLN A 75 45.58 19.55 1.44
N THR A 76 44.52 19.45 2.25
CA THR A 76 44.40 18.46 3.32
C THR A 76 44.41 17.04 2.75
N THR A 77 43.61 16.78 1.72
CA THR A 77 43.55 15.47 1.07
C THR A 77 44.90 15.06 0.49
N LYS A 78 45.59 16.00 -0.18
CA LYS A 78 46.95 15.82 -0.70
C LYS A 78 47.96 15.53 0.40
N LEU A 79 47.92 16.29 1.50
CA LEU A 79 48.77 16.07 2.67
C LEU A 79 48.60 14.64 3.22
N ILE A 80 47.36 14.18 3.39
CA ILE A 80 47.08 12.83 3.90
C ILE A 80 47.62 11.77 2.94
N LYS A 81 47.38 11.95 1.63
CA LYS A 81 47.89 11.04 0.60
C LYS A 81 49.41 10.95 0.61
N GLU A 82 50.12 12.08 0.69
CA GLU A 82 51.57 12.14 0.58
C GLU A 82 52.29 11.70 1.87
N LYS A 83 51.79 12.11 3.05
CA LYS A 83 52.44 11.79 4.34
C LYS A 83 52.01 10.46 4.94
N HIS A 84 50.74 10.10 4.81
CA HIS A 84 50.14 8.98 5.55
C HIS A 84 49.68 7.84 4.64
N GLY A 85 49.42 8.13 3.37
CA GLY A 85 49.04 7.15 2.35
C GLY A 85 47.60 6.62 2.45
N ARG A 86 46.94 6.76 3.61
CA ARG A 86 45.58 6.32 3.92
C ARG A 86 44.91 7.22 4.97
N LEU A 87 43.60 7.07 5.13
CA LEU A 87 42.82 7.60 6.25
C LEU A 87 42.00 6.45 6.86
N ASP A 88 41.90 6.37 8.19
CA ASP A 88 41.15 5.30 8.86
C ASP A 88 39.80 5.81 9.42
N ILE A 89 39.78 7.03 9.98
CA ILE A 89 38.56 7.63 10.53
C ILE A 89 38.43 9.10 10.12
N LEU A 90 37.27 9.48 9.60
CA LEU A 90 36.86 10.87 9.40
C LEU A 90 35.83 11.28 10.45
N PHE A 91 36.11 12.35 11.20
CA PHE A 91 35.13 13.03 12.05
C PHE A 91 34.75 14.38 11.45
N ASN A 92 33.55 14.45 10.89
CA ASN A 92 32.95 15.70 10.45
C ASN A 92 32.27 16.40 11.65
N ASN A 93 33.03 17.25 12.36
CA ASN A 93 32.60 17.91 13.59
C ASN A 93 32.49 19.44 13.49
N ALA A 94 33.23 20.09 12.59
CA ALA A 94 33.16 21.54 12.41
C ALA A 94 31.71 22.01 12.20
N ALA A 95 31.28 23.03 12.96
CA ALA A 95 29.93 23.56 12.87
C ALA A 95 29.83 25.03 13.28
N VAL A 96 28.82 25.73 12.76
CA VAL A 96 28.37 27.07 13.15
C VAL A 96 26.86 27.10 13.30
N ALA A 97 26.34 27.77 14.34
CA ALA A 97 24.89 27.85 14.58
C ALA A 97 24.30 29.24 14.33
N LEU A 98 24.99 30.30 14.79
CA LEU A 98 24.53 31.69 14.69
C LEU A 98 25.68 32.61 14.26
N PRO A 99 26.04 32.64 12.96
CA PRO A 99 27.06 33.57 12.49
C PRO A 99 26.58 35.02 12.65
N GLU A 100 27.33 35.82 13.42
CA GLU A 100 27.01 37.21 13.76
C GLU A 100 27.39 38.18 12.62
N GLY A 101 26.75 39.36 12.60
CA GLY A 101 27.09 40.43 11.65
C GLY A 101 26.66 40.20 10.19
N LEU A 102 25.97 39.09 9.91
CA LEU A 102 25.50 38.70 8.57
C LEU A 102 23.99 38.90 8.39
N THR A 103 23.56 39.14 7.15
CA THR A 103 22.15 39.08 6.72
C THR A 103 21.60 37.66 6.82
N GLU A 104 20.28 37.48 6.84
CA GLU A 104 19.67 36.14 6.97
C GLU A 104 20.07 35.18 5.83
N ARG A 105 20.21 35.70 4.60
CA ARG A 105 20.71 34.94 3.45
C ARG A 105 22.14 34.45 3.67
N GLU A 106 23.01 35.33 4.11
CA GLU A 106 24.42 35.01 4.40
C GLU A 106 24.52 34.03 5.57
N ARG A 107 23.68 34.18 6.61
CA ARG A 107 23.63 33.22 7.73
C ARG A 107 23.26 31.82 7.26
N LEU A 108 22.26 31.71 6.38
CA LEU A 108 21.87 30.45 5.76
C LEU A 108 23.01 29.87 4.93
N ALA A 109 23.59 30.65 4.01
CA ALA A 109 24.69 30.22 3.16
C ALA A 109 25.89 29.71 3.99
N THR A 110 26.39 30.53 4.93
CA THR A 110 27.50 30.15 5.81
C THR A 110 27.20 28.91 6.65
N ALA A 111 25.97 28.75 7.16
CA ALA A 111 25.60 27.55 7.90
C ALA A 111 25.58 26.31 7.00
N PHE A 112 25.07 26.40 5.77
CA PHE A 112 25.11 25.31 4.79
C PHE A 112 26.55 24.95 4.40
N ASP A 113 27.37 25.94 4.09
CA ASP A 113 28.74 25.73 3.65
C ASP A 113 29.57 25.02 4.73
N VAL A 114 29.51 25.49 5.97
CA VAL A 114 30.29 24.90 7.07
C VAL A 114 29.71 23.56 7.54
N ASN A 115 28.39 23.45 7.70
CA ASN A 115 27.78 22.30 8.38
C ASN A 115 27.42 21.15 7.43
N ALA A 116 27.28 21.39 6.12
CA ALA A 116 26.78 20.41 5.17
C ALA A 116 27.66 20.29 3.91
N THR A 117 27.84 21.38 3.14
CA THR A 117 28.57 21.37 1.86
C THR A 117 30.03 20.96 2.05
N GLY A 118 30.76 21.65 2.94
CA GLY A 118 32.16 21.36 3.22
C GLY A 118 32.38 19.92 3.69
N PRO A 119 31.65 19.42 4.70
CA PRO A 119 31.74 18.02 5.13
C PRO A 119 31.49 17.00 4.02
N TRP A 120 30.55 17.27 3.12
CA TRP A 120 30.29 16.43 1.95
C TRP A 120 31.46 16.43 0.97
N LEU A 121 31.98 17.60 0.61
CA LEU A 121 33.13 17.72 -0.28
C LEU A 121 34.37 17.04 0.31
N LEU A 122 34.63 17.25 1.60
CA LEU A 122 35.73 16.62 2.31
C LEU A 122 35.58 15.10 2.34
N ALA A 123 34.40 14.57 2.67
CA ALA A 123 34.15 13.13 2.69
C ALA A 123 34.46 12.49 1.33
N ASN A 124 33.92 13.04 0.25
CA ASN A 124 34.17 12.57 -1.11
C ASN A 124 35.67 12.65 -1.48
N ALA A 125 36.35 13.73 -1.10
CA ALA A 125 37.78 13.90 -1.38
C ALA A 125 38.66 12.85 -0.69
N VAL A 126 38.29 12.42 0.54
CA VAL A 126 39.08 11.45 1.31
C VAL A 126 38.62 10.00 1.17
N VAL A 127 37.48 9.71 0.51
CA VAL A 127 36.99 8.35 0.23
C VAL A 127 38.06 7.45 -0.40
N PRO A 128 38.85 7.87 -1.41
CA PRO A 128 39.93 7.05 -1.96
C PRO A 128 41.02 6.69 -0.94
N LEU A 129 41.19 7.48 0.11
CA LEU A 129 42.13 7.21 1.21
C LEU A 129 41.51 6.31 2.27
N LEU A 130 40.20 6.45 2.52
CA LEU A 130 39.42 5.56 3.40
C LEU A 130 39.32 4.14 2.84
N LYS A 131 39.16 3.96 1.52
CA LYS A 131 39.16 2.63 0.86
C LYS A 131 40.45 1.82 1.14
N LYS A 132 41.54 2.47 1.58
CA LYS A 132 42.80 1.81 1.95
C LYS A 132 42.88 1.38 3.43
N SER A 133 41.89 1.76 4.24
CA SER A 133 41.78 1.30 5.62
C SER A 133 41.21 -0.11 5.67
N THR A 134 41.62 -0.90 6.66
CA THR A 134 40.99 -2.19 6.97
C THR A 134 39.69 -2.04 7.75
N ASN A 135 39.39 -0.85 8.28
CA ASN A 135 38.18 -0.57 9.05
C ASN A 135 37.74 0.90 8.89
N PRO A 136 37.38 1.33 7.66
CA PRO A 136 37.06 2.73 7.38
C PRO A 136 35.81 3.20 8.10
N ARG A 137 35.89 4.36 8.76
CA ARG A 137 34.78 5.00 9.48
C ARG A 137 34.59 6.45 9.07
N ILE A 138 33.33 6.84 8.84
CA ILE A 138 32.89 8.23 8.71
C ILE A 138 31.91 8.51 9.85
N ILE A 139 32.28 9.42 10.75
CA ILE A 139 31.48 9.81 11.90
C ILE A 139 31.06 11.27 11.71
N ASN A 140 29.81 11.47 11.32
CA ASN A 140 29.21 12.77 11.04
C ASN A 140 28.54 13.31 12.30
N ILE A 141 29.12 14.34 12.93
CA ILE A 141 28.55 14.98 14.12
C ILE A 141 27.48 15.99 13.67
N SER A 142 26.24 15.55 13.72
CA SER A 142 25.05 16.33 13.35
C SER A 142 24.36 16.93 14.57
N SER A 143 23.03 17.09 14.53
CA SER A 143 22.22 17.54 15.66
C SER A 143 20.75 17.16 15.46
N GLY A 144 20.08 16.74 16.53
CA GLY A 144 18.64 16.46 16.53
C GLY A 144 17.79 17.69 16.25
N ALA A 145 18.37 18.90 16.27
CA ALA A 145 17.75 20.12 15.75
C ALA A 145 17.38 20.01 14.25
N GLY A 146 18.12 19.18 13.50
CA GLY A 146 17.87 18.86 12.10
C GLY A 146 16.89 17.70 11.86
N SER A 147 16.18 17.22 12.89
CA SER A 147 15.08 16.25 12.70
C SER A 147 13.77 16.99 12.41
N ILE A 148 13.15 16.68 11.26
CA ILE A 148 11.84 17.22 10.87
C ILE A 148 10.77 16.75 11.87
N GLY A 149 10.76 15.46 12.22
CA GLY A 149 9.82 14.92 13.22
C GLY A 149 9.87 15.70 14.54
N ARG A 150 11.07 15.87 15.11
CA ARG A 150 11.25 16.64 16.36
C ARG A 150 10.88 18.12 16.25
N ARG A 151 10.86 18.71 15.05
CA ARG A 151 10.42 20.10 14.82
C ARG A 151 8.89 20.21 14.85
N LEU A 152 8.19 19.17 14.41
CA LEU A 152 6.72 19.13 14.32
C LEU A 152 6.05 18.60 15.60
N THR A 153 6.77 17.84 16.43
CA THR A 153 6.28 17.36 17.74
C THR A 153 6.22 18.48 18.79
N SER A 154 5.05 18.71 19.37
CA SER A 154 4.79 19.82 20.31
C SER A 154 5.50 19.63 21.67
N GLU A 155 5.73 18.36 22.03
CA GLU A 155 6.36 17.89 23.27
C GLU A 155 7.90 17.94 23.18
N SER A 156 8.45 18.14 21.99
CA SER A 156 9.90 18.20 21.78
C SER A 156 10.51 19.42 22.50
N PRO A 157 11.61 19.27 23.27
CA PRO A 157 12.34 20.39 23.86
C PRO A 157 12.82 21.41 22.81
N MET A 158 12.93 20.99 21.55
CA MET A 158 13.35 21.82 20.43
C MET A 158 12.19 22.57 19.77
N TYR A 159 10.92 22.32 20.13
CA TYR A 159 9.76 22.89 19.44
C TYR A 159 9.77 24.43 19.42
N LYS A 160 10.20 25.07 20.52
CA LYS A 160 10.21 26.55 20.64
C LYS A 160 11.52 27.23 20.22
N ILE A 161 12.57 26.46 19.90
CA ILE A 161 13.90 27.02 19.60
C ILE A 161 13.98 27.49 18.15
N GLN A 162 14.15 28.80 17.96
CA GLN A 162 14.34 29.48 16.67
C GLN A 162 15.83 29.51 16.28
N ALA A 163 16.23 28.62 15.38
CA ALA A 163 17.60 28.50 14.88
C ALA A 163 17.61 28.02 13.42
N VAL A 164 16.87 28.72 12.56
CA VAL A 164 16.56 28.28 11.19
C VAL A 164 17.82 27.93 10.37
N PRO A 165 18.88 28.75 10.32
CA PRO A 165 20.10 28.41 9.57
C PRO A 165 20.78 27.12 10.05
N TYR A 166 20.92 26.96 11.37
CA TYR A 166 21.51 25.76 11.96
C TYR A 166 20.67 24.51 11.70
N ARG A 167 19.34 24.60 11.85
CA ARG A 167 18.43 23.49 11.62
C ARG A 167 18.46 23.04 10.17
N ALA A 168 18.26 23.97 9.25
CA ALA A 168 18.19 23.66 7.82
C ALA A 168 19.51 23.04 7.33
N SER A 169 20.65 23.59 7.75
CA SER A 169 21.95 23.02 7.41
C SER A 169 22.18 21.63 8.03
N LYS A 170 21.70 21.36 9.25
CA LYS A 170 21.76 20.01 9.85
C LYS A 170 20.77 19.02 9.23
N VAL A 171 19.60 19.45 8.73
CA VAL A 171 18.72 18.62 7.89
C VAL A 171 19.45 18.22 6.61
N ALA A 172 20.11 19.18 5.94
CA ALA A 172 20.90 18.90 4.75
C ALA A 172 22.03 17.90 5.07
N PHE A 173 22.78 18.11 6.15
CA PHE A 173 23.87 17.22 6.54
C PHE A 173 23.39 15.81 6.94
N ASN A 174 22.22 15.71 7.55
CA ASN A 174 21.52 14.46 7.81
C ASN A 174 21.28 13.70 6.49
N MET A 175 20.66 14.34 5.50
CA MET A 175 20.43 13.72 4.19
C MET A 175 21.75 13.31 3.51
N LEU A 176 22.76 14.17 3.52
CA LEU A 176 24.08 13.88 2.95
C LEU A 176 24.77 12.68 3.64
N SER A 177 24.56 12.52 4.95
CA SER A 177 25.06 11.33 5.67
C SER A 177 24.37 10.04 5.22
N ALA A 178 23.07 10.09 4.92
CA ALA A 178 22.35 8.96 4.34
C ALA A 178 22.85 8.63 2.93
N CYS A 179 23.12 9.65 2.09
CA CYS A 179 23.73 9.45 0.77
C CYS A 179 25.10 8.75 0.88
N LEU A 180 25.98 9.20 1.78
CA LEU A 180 27.28 8.56 2.03
C LEU A 180 27.14 7.10 2.47
N TYR A 181 26.12 6.79 3.29
CA TYR A 181 25.86 5.41 3.73
C TYR A 181 25.38 4.51 2.59
N VAL A 182 24.45 4.98 1.75
CA VAL A 182 23.96 4.19 0.61
C VAL A 182 25.10 3.92 -0.36
N GLU A 183 25.87 4.94 -0.72
CA GLU A 183 26.96 4.82 -1.69
C GLU A 183 28.12 4.00 -1.13
N TYR A 184 28.65 4.32 0.05
CA TYR A 184 29.90 3.73 0.56
C TYR A 184 29.71 2.69 1.67
N GLY A 185 28.59 2.72 2.38
CA GLY A 185 28.26 1.75 3.43
C GLY A 185 27.55 0.50 2.89
N LEU A 186 26.59 0.68 1.99
CA LEU A 186 25.92 -0.44 1.31
C LEU A 186 26.65 -0.88 0.05
N GLY A 187 27.33 0.04 -0.64
CA GLY A 187 27.99 -0.21 -1.92
C GLY A 187 27.01 -0.17 -3.10
N ILE A 188 25.94 0.62 -2.99
CA ILE A 188 24.89 0.69 -4.03
C ILE A 188 25.30 1.72 -5.10
N GLU A 189 25.35 1.27 -6.35
CA GLU A 189 25.63 2.12 -7.51
C GLU A 189 24.52 3.17 -7.70
N GLN A 190 24.90 4.43 -7.88
CA GLN A 190 23.96 5.55 -8.00
C GLN A 190 23.71 5.93 -9.46
N VAL A 191 22.44 6.12 -9.82
CA VAL A 191 22.00 6.71 -11.10
C VAL A 191 21.55 8.15 -10.87
N ASP A 192 21.77 9.02 -11.86
CA ASP A 192 21.20 10.36 -11.84
C ASP A 192 19.72 10.36 -12.27
N PHE A 193 19.08 11.52 -12.21
CA PHE A 193 17.67 11.69 -12.58
C PHE A 193 17.35 11.42 -14.06
N THR A 194 18.36 11.18 -14.89
CA THR A 194 18.21 10.78 -16.31
C THR A 194 18.39 9.27 -16.50
N GLY A 195 18.59 8.51 -15.41
CA GLY A 195 18.88 7.08 -15.44
C GLY A 195 20.32 6.78 -15.86
N ILE A 196 21.18 7.79 -16.00
CA ILE A 196 22.57 7.62 -16.40
C ILE A 196 23.41 7.35 -15.14
N LYS A 197 24.24 6.32 -15.21
CA LYS A 197 25.19 5.97 -14.15
C LYS A 197 26.17 7.12 -13.92
N LYS A 198 26.35 7.50 -12.66
CA LYS A 198 27.30 8.55 -12.29
C LYS A 198 28.72 7.98 -12.35
N ASN A 199 29.50 8.42 -13.34
CA ASN A 199 30.94 8.16 -13.58
C ASN A 199 31.32 6.79 -14.18
N ASN A 200 31.72 6.81 -15.46
CA ASN A 200 32.54 5.78 -16.13
C ASN A 200 33.98 5.77 -15.57
N VAL A 201 34.18 5.39 -14.31
CA VAL A 201 35.50 5.05 -13.77
C VAL A 201 35.58 3.53 -13.67
N GLU A 202 36.66 2.96 -14.18
CA GLU A 202 36.85 1.53 -14.47
C GLU A 202 36.29 0.59 -13.39
N ALA A 203 35.15 -0.05 -13.70
CA ALA A 203 34.36 -0.93 -12.82
C ALA A 203 35.04 -2.24 -12.38
N LYS A 204 36.35 -2.42 -12.60
CA LYS A 204 37.03 -3.70 -12.34
C LYS A 204 37.57 -3.86 -10.92
N ASP A 205 37.70 -2.78 -10.14
CA ASP A 205 38.31 -2.82 -8.80
C ASP A 205 37.31 -2.59 -7.63
N GLU A 206 36.02 -2.36 -7.89
CA GLU A 206 35.05 -1.99 -6.84
C GLU A 206 34.42 -3.16 -6.07
N GLU A 207 34.29 -4.34 -6.67
CA GLU A 207 33.62 -5.49 -6.03
C GLU A 207 34.36 -5.99 -4.76
N ASN A 208 35.64 -5.62 -4.59
CA ASN A 208 36.48 -5.96 -3.43
C ASN A 208 36.86 -4.77 -2.53
N SER A 209 36.28 -3.57 -2.74
CA SER A 209 36.56 -2.42 -1.87
C SER A 209 35.87 -2.57 -0.49
N PRO A 210 36.53 -2.21 0.63
CA PRO A 210 35.93 -2.35 1.96
C PRO A 210 34.75 -1.39 2.14
N LYS A 211 33.60 -1.92 2.58
CA LYS A 211 32.43 -1.12 2.97
C LYS A 211 32.78 -0.19 4.14
N MET A 212 32.32 1.04 4.08
CA MET A 212 32.59 2.07 5.09
C MET A 212 31.51 2.10 6.16
N LYS A 213 31.90 2.26 7.42
CA LYS A 213 30.94 2.46 8.51
C LYS A 213 30.61 3.93 8.62
N VAL A 214 29.40 4.31 8.20
CA VAL A 214 28.92 5.70 8.18
C VAL A 214 27.91 5.91 9.30
N PHE A 215 28.20 6.86 10.19
CA PHE A 215 27.36 7.20 11.33
C PHE A 215 26.93 8.66 11.26
N CYS A 216 25.66 8.94 11.53
CA CYS A 216 25.15 10.29 11.77
C CYS A 216 24.82 10.43 13.26
N TYR A 217 25.52 11.30 13.98
CA TYR A 217 25.49 11.33 15.45
C TYR A 217 25.04 12.70 15.99
N ASP A 218 24.00 12.73 16.82
CA ASP A 218 23.61 13.90 17.62
C ASP A 218 24.31 13.89 18.99
N PRO A 219 25.20 14.85 19.28
CA PRO A 219 25.82 14.98 20.59
C PRO A 219 24.86 15.45 21.69
N GLY A 220 23.65 15.89 21.35
CA GLY A 220 22.73 16.50 22.31
C GLY A 220 23.17 17.90 22.74
N PHE A 221 22.62 18.37 23.87
CA PHE A 221 22.95 19.70 24.38
C PHE A 221 24.30 19.70 25.11
N THR A 222 25.34 20.14 24.41
CA THR A 222 26.74 20.10 24.85
C THR A 222 27.35 21.49 24.95
N ALA A 223 28.21 21.68 25.95
CA ALA A 223 28.99 22.89 26.16
C ALA A 223 29.90 23.14 24.93
N SER A 224 29.71 24.29 24.27
CA SER A 224 30.39 24.58 23.00
C SER A 224 30.38 26.08 22.68
N ASN A 225 31.12 26.46 21.63
CA ASN A 225 31.18 27.82 21.12
C ASN A 225 30.05 28.13 20.10
N LEU A 226 29.00 27.33 20.04
CA LEU A 226 27.91 27.50 19.06
C LEU A 226 26.93 28.63 19.44
N GLY A 227 26.88 29.03 20.71
CA GLY A 227 26.03 30.11 21.17
C GLY A 227 26.22 30.44 22.66
N PRO A 228 25.70 31.58 23.14
CA PRO A 228 25.92 32.05 24.51
C PRO A 228 25.31 31.13 25.59
N HIS A 229 24.30 30.35 25.23
CA HIS A 229 23.61 29.40 26.12
C HIS A 229 24.23 27.99 26.12
N ASN A 230 25.21 27.69 25.26
CA ASN A 230 25.87 26.38 25.21
C ASN A 230 26.95 26.26 26.30
N LYS A 231 26.55 26.37 27.56
CA LYS A 231 27.43 26.29 28.73
C LYS A 231 26.82 25.37 29.79
N GLU A 232 27.69 24.78 30.62
CA GLU A 232 27.26 23.84 31.67
C GLU A 232 26.32 24.49 32.70
N GLU A 233 26.52 25.78 32.99
CA GLU A 233 25.63 26.56 33.87
C GLU A 233 24.17 26.64 33.37
N PHE A 234 23.93 26.40 32.08
CA PHE A 234 22.60 26.35 31.47
C PHE A 234 22.11 24.91 31.20
N GLY A 235 22.76 23.91 31.79
CA GLY A 235 22.38 22.50 31.67
C GLY A 235 23.00 21.77 30.47
N ALA A 236 23.99 22.37 29.80
CA ALA A 236 24.73 21.66 28.75
C ALA A 236 25.70 20.63 29.35
N ARG A 237 25.81 19.46 28.75
CA ARG A 237 26.79 18.45 29.16
C ARG A 237 28.20 18.88 28.84
N SER A 238 29.16 18.43 29.64
CA SER A 238 30.58 18.62 29.32
C SER A 238 30.92 17.92 27.98
N ALA A 239 31.95 18.44 27.30
CA ALA A 239 32.47 17.79 26.09
C ALA A 239 32.96 16.36 26.38
N GLN A 240 33.56 16.14 27.56
CA GLN A 240 34.06 14.83 28.01
C GLN A 240 32.92 13.81 28.14
N GLU A 241 31.81 14.19 28.76
CA GLU A 241 30.65 13.31 28.90
C GLU A 241 30.04 12.98 27.53
N THR A 242 29.93 13.98 26.65
CA THR A 242 29.39 13.83 25.29
C THR A 242 30.23 12.89 24.43
N VAL A 243 31.57 13.00 24.50
CA VAL A 243 32.48 12.23 23.65
C VAL A 243 32.54 10.75 24.03
N LYS A 244 32.15 10.38 25.26
CA LYS A 244 32.17 8.98 25.72
C LYS A 244 31.42 8.04 24.78
N SER A 245 30.21 8.40 24.38
CA SER A 245 29.38 7.60 23.45
C SER A 245 29.84 7.69 22.00
N ILE A 246 30.48 8.79 21.59
CA ILE A 246 31.13 8.88 20.26
C ILE A 246 32.30 7.90 20.18
N MET A 247 33.06 7.75 21.27
CA MET A 247 34.18 6.81 21.33
C MET A 247 33.72 5.34 21.27
N GLU A 248 32.49 5.02 21.65
CA GLU A 248 31.94 3.66 21.46
C GLU A 248 31.80 3.31 19.98
N LEU A 249 31.53 4.30 19.10
CA LEU A 249 31.55 4.13 17.65
C LEU A 249 32.97 3.81 17.15
N VAL A 250 33.97 4.50 17.70
CA VAL A 250 35.39 4.27 17.36
C VAL A 250 35.82 2.87 17.78
N ASP A 251 35.41 2.46 18.97
CA ASP A 251 35.73 1.15 19.56
C ASP A 251 34.92 0.00 18.92
N GLY A 252 33.97 0.30 18.01
CA GLY A 252 33.18 -0.67 17.27
C GLY A 252 32.02 -1.31 18.03
N LYS A 253 31.65 -0.75 19.19
CA LYS A 253 30.60 -1.29 20.07
C LYS A 253 29.17 -1.03 19.57
N ARG A 254 29.03 -0.21 18.54
CA ARG A 254 27.76 0.27 17.98
C ARG A 254 27.76 0.13 16.46
N ASP A 255 28.50 -0.85 15.93
CA ASP A 255 28.63 -1.05 14.49
C ASP A 255 27.29 -1.48 13.86
N GLU A 256 26.39 -2.12 14.62
CA GLU A 256 25.01 -2.43 14.21
C GLU A 256 24.10 -1.19 14.03
N GLU A 257 24.61 -0.01 14.39
CA GLU A 257 23.92 1.26 14.23
C GLU A 257 24.41 2.07 13.03
N CYS A 258 25.28 1.48 12.20
CA CYS A 258 25.69 2.05 10.92
C CYS A 258 24.47 2.36 10.03
N GLY A 259 24.45 3.54 9.41
CA GLY A 259 23.33 4.01 8.58
C GLY A 259 22.15 4.64 9.36
N LYS A 260 22.23 4.71 10.69
CA LYS A 260 21.19 5.32 11.54
C LYS A 260 21.56 6.76 11.95
N PHE A 261 20.54 7.57 12.28
CA PHE A 261 20.72 8.84 12.98
C PHE A 261 20.64 8.60 14.48
N ILE A 262 21.74 8.74 15.20
CA ILE A 262 21.92 8.18 16.53
C ILE A 262 22.30 9.21 17.59
N HIS A 263 21.94 8.92 18.84
CA HIS A 263 22.16 9.71 20.04
C HIS A 263 22.72 8.81 21.17
N ASN A 264 23.02 9.38 22.35
CA ASN A 264 23.51 8.58 23.49
C ASN A 264 22.39 7.83 24.24
N THR A 265 21.11 8.12 23.98
CA THR A 265 19.96 7.44 24.61
C THR A 265 19.09 6.67 23.61
N GLY A 266 19.55 6.47 22.36
CA GLY A 266 18.78 5.84 21.29
C GLY A 266 19.05 6.48 19.92
N GLY A 267 18.18 6.22 18.95
CA GLY A 267 18.21 6.85 17.62
C GLY A 267 17.14 7.93 17.44
N TYR A 268 17.35 8.84 16.51
CA TYR A 268 16.29 9.67 15.96
C TYR A 268 15.78 9.05 14.66
N PRO A 269 14.47 9.01 14.45
CA PRO A 269 13.92 8.63 13.16
C PRO A 269 14.45 9.56 12.06
N TRP A 270 14.93 8.97 10.96
CA TRP A 270 15.10 9.69 9.70
C TRP A 270 13.73 10.18 9.17
N ALA A 271 12.67 9.39 9.40
CA ALA A 271 11.24 9.68 9.24
C ALA A 271 10.45 9.00 10.36
N GLN A 272 9.27 9.52 10.73
CA GLN A 272 8.42 8.93 11.78
C GLN A 272 8.19 7.44 11.48
N GLY A 273 8.52 6.55 12.44
CA GLY A 273 8.24 5.13 12.28
C GLY A 273 6.74 4.87 12.18
N LYS A 274 6.35 3.69 11.68
CA LYS A 274 4.94 3.28 11.63
C LYS A 274 4.30 3.37 13.02
N GLN A 275 3.04 3.80 13.09
CA GLN A 275 2.25 3.96 14.32
C GLN A 275 1.73 2.61 14.85
N GLY A 276 1.67 1.61 13.98
CA GLY A 276 1.19 0.27 14.26
C GLY A 276 0.88 -0.47 12.97
N VAL A 277 0.05 -1.49 13.10
CA VAL A 277 -0.44 -2.32 12.00
C VAL A 277 -1.88 -1.95 11.67
N PHE A 278 -2.19 -1.81 10.38
CA PHE A 278 -3.54 -1.78 9.86
C PHE A 278 -3.88 -3.17 9.31
N PHE A 279 -4.72 -3.89 10.04
CA PHE A 279 -5.24 -5.17 9.60
C PHE A 279 -6.47 -4.98 8.74
N MET A 280 -6.53 -5.70 7.62
CA MET A 280 -7.72 -5.80 6.80
C MET A 280 -7.83 -7.17 6.16
N ASN A 281 -9.07 -7.56 5.84
CA ASN A 281 -9.28 -8.67 4.93
C ASN A 281 -9.25 -8.15 3.49
N ARG A 282 -8.70 -8.97 2.60
CA ARG A 282 -8.76 -8.75 1.15
C ARG A 282 -9.32 -9.98 0.47
N ILE A 283 -10.49 -9.82 -0.15
CA ILE A 283 -11.19 -10.89 -0.87
C ILE A 283 -10.77 -10.80 -2.33
N ALA A 284 -9.75 -11.58 -2.66
CA ALA A 284 -9.11 -11.67 -3.97
C ALA A 284 -8.51 -13.07 -4.14
N PRO A 285 -8.18 -13.50 -5.37
CA PRO A 285 -7.44 -14.74 -5.60
C PRO A 285 -6.17 -14.78 -4.76
N GLY A 286 -5.71 -15.94 -4.29
CA GLY A 286 -4.40 -16.03 -3.62
C GLY A 286 -3.22 -15.92 -4.60
N THR A 287 -3.44 -16.26 -5.87
CA THR A 287 -2.51 -16.02 -6.99
C THR A 287 -3.27 -15.78 -8.30
N SER A 288 -2.65 -15.04 -9.22
CA SER A 288 -3.06 -14.95 -10.63
C SER A 288 -1.81 -15.04 -11.48
N GLU A 289 -1.72 -16.01 -12.39
CA GLU A 289 -0.51 -16.28 -13.15
C GLU A 289 -0.78 -16.21 -14.65
N LEU A 290 0.08 -15.51 -15.39
CA LEU A 290 -0.01 -15.42 -16.85
C LEU A 290 0.61 -16.63 -17.55
N TYR A 291 -0.15 -17.17 -18.50
CA TYR A 291 0.25 -18.25 -19.39
C TYR A 291 0.13 -17.79 -20.85
N ILE A 292 0.97 -18.35 -21.70
CA ILE A 292 0.90 -18.21 -23.15
C ILE A 292 0.88 -19.61 -23.78
N ALA A 293 0.04 -19.80 -24.79
CA ALA A 293 -0.12 -21.03 -25.53
C ALA A 293 -0.39 -20.76 -27.02
N ASN A 294 -0.34 -21.79 -27.85
CA ASN A 294 -0.92 -21.74 -29.18
C ASN A 294 -2.45 -21.58 -29.08
N ALA A 295 -3.10 -21.09 -30.13
CA ALA A 295 -4.54 -20.82 -30.17
C ALA A 295 -5.45 -22.07 -29.96
N ASP A 296 -4.90 -23.27 -30.14
CA ASP A 296 -5.54 -24.56 -29.85
C ASP A 296 -5.24 -25.09 -28.44
N GLY A 297 -4.50 -24.33 -27.62
CA GLY A 297 -4.10 -24.69 -26.27
C GLY A 297 -2.84 -25.55 -26.17
N SER A 298 -2.22 -25.93 -27.28
CA SER A 298 -0.93 -26.62 -27.27
C SER A 298 0.23 -25.68 -26.88
N ASP A 299 1.36 -26.27 -26.48
CA ASP A 299 2.57 -25.55 -26.06
C ASP A 299 2.37 -24.50 -24.94
N GLU A 300 1.41 -24.74 -24.05
CA GLU A 300 1.18 -23.90 -22.88
C GLU A 300 2.42 -23.80 -21.98
N ARG A 301 2.75 -22.58 -21.56
CA ARG A 301 3.74 -22.30 -20.52
C ARG A 301 3.43 -21.03 -19.75
N LYS A 302 3.98 -20.91 -18.54
CA LYS A 302 4.02 -19.64 -17.80
C LYS A 302 4.78 -18.58 -18.61
N LEU A 303 4.23 -17.38 -18.70
CA LEU A 303 4.84 -16.27 -19.44
C LEU A 303 6.11 -15.76 -18.75
N LEU A 304 6.09 -15.64 -17.41
CA LEU A 304 7.16 -15.04 -16.60
C LEU A 304 7.87 -16.04 -15.66
N GLY A 305 7.65 -17.34 -15.85
CA GLY A 305 8.25 -18.38 -15.01
C GLY A 305 7.86 -18.23 -13.53
N ASN A 306 8.84 -18.24 -12.63
CA ASN A 306 8.64 -18.13 -11.17
C ASN A 306 8.82 -16.69 -10.65
N SER A 307 8.93 -15.70 -11.53
CA SER A 307 9.17 -14.30 -11.15
C SER A 307 7.90 -13.51 -10.84
N SER A 308 6.77 -14.21 -10.70
CA SER A 308 5.47 -13.59 -10.48
C SER A 308 4.51 -14.48 -9.72
N ASP A 309 3.83 -13.86 -8.75
CA ASP A 309 2.76 -14.49 -7.95
C ASP A 309 1.37 -13.90 -8.26
N PHE A 310 1.32 -12.71 -8.91
CA PHE A 310 0.08 -11.99 -9.16
C PHE A 310 0.18 -11.06 -10.39
N ASP A 311 -0.19 -11.58 -11.55
CA ASP A 311 -0.32 -10.87 -12.82
C ASP A 311 -1.64 -11.20 -13.52
N TYR A 312 -2.23 -10.22 -14.19
CA TYR A 312 -3.54 -10.35 -14.83
C TYR A 312 -3.77 -9.36 -15.98
N HIS A 313 -4.89 -9.51 -16.67
CA HIS A 313 -5.42 -8.61 -17.72
C HIS A 313 -4.45 -8.37 -18.88
N ALA A 314 -3.78 -9.43 -19.33
CA ALA A 314 -2.81 -9.35 -20.40
C ALA A 314 -3.44 -9.07 -21.78
N THR A 315 -2.75 -8.30 -22.62
CA THR A 315 -3.16 -8.07 -24.01
C THR A 315 -1.97 -7.93 -24.97
N PHE A 316 -2.10 -8.51 -26.16
CA PHE A 316 -1.10 -8.36 -27.22
C PHE A 316 -1.13 -6.96 -27.85
N SER A 317 0.05 -6.48 -28.23
CA SER A 317 0.20 -5.33 -29.13
C SER A 317 -0.22 -5.67 -30.56
N SER A 318 -0.58 -4.65 -31.35
CA SER A 318 -1.04 -4.83 -32.74
C SER A 318 0.00 -5.44 -33.69
N ASP A 319 1.28 -5.35 -33.34
CA ASP A 319 2.40 -5.97 -34.06
C ASP A 319 2.80 -7.36 -33.51
N GLY A 320 2.16 -7.79 -32.42
CA GLY A 320 2.44 -9.06 -31.72
C GLY A 320 3.78 -9.10 -30.99
N GLN A 321 4.52 -7.98 -30.94
CA GLN A 321 5.87 -7.93 -30.39
C GLN A 321 5.91 -7.73 -28.87
N TRP A 322 4.79 -7.32 -28.27
CA TRP A 322 4.65 -7.02 -26.86
C TRP A 322 3.35 -7.57 -26.30
N ILE A 323 3.37 -7.89 -25.02
CA ILE A 323 2.20 -8.19 -24.20
C ILE A 323 2.22 -7.18 -23.05
N THR A 324 1.19 -6.33 -22.95
CA THR A 324 0.95 -5.52 -21.75
C THR A 324 0.13 -6.30 -20.76
N PHE A 325 0.29 -6.04 -19.47
CA PHE A 325 -0.44 -6.72 -18.40
C PHE A 325 -0.35 -5.94 -17.09
N THR A 326 -1.19 -6.30 -16.13
CA THR A 326 -1.26 -5.70 -14.80
C THR A 326 -0.60 -6.60 -13.77
N THR A 327 0.06 -6.02 -12.77
CA THR A 327 0.81 -6.76 -11.75
C THR A 327 0.75 -6.10 -10.39
N GLU A 328 0.92 -6.90 -9.33
CA GLU A 328 1.02 -6.42 -7.95
C GLU A 328 2.43 -6.57 -7.36
N ARG A 329 3.46 -6.50 -8.22
CA ARG A 329 4.87 -6.61 -7.80
C ARG A 329 5.33 -5.54 -6.82
N ASN A 330 4.70 -4.36 -6.80
CA ASN A 330 5.05 -3.27 -5.88
C ASN A 330 4.44 -3.46 -4.46
N GLY A 331 3.54 -4.43 -4.32
CA GLY A 331 2.93 -4.84 -3.05
C GLY A 331 1.54 -5.40 -3.28
N ASP A 332 1.19 -6.45 -2.54
CA ASP A 332 -0.11 -7.13 -2.64
C ASP A 332 -1.24 -6.10 -2.42
N GLY A 333 -1.95 -5.75 -3.49
CA GLY A 333 -3.08 -4.81 -3.53
C GLY A 333 -2.86 -3.60 -4.43
N ASN A 334 -1.62 -3.28 -4.80
CA ASN A 334 -1.30 -2.19 -5.70
C ASN A 334 -1.11 -2.71 -7.13
N SER A 335 -1.98 -2.28 -8.04
CA SER A 335 -1.95 -2.66 -9.45
C SER A 335 -1.08 -1.69 -10.26
N ASP A 336 -0.07 -2.23 -10.95
CA ASP A 336 0.80 -1.52 -11.88
C ASP A 336 0.69 -2.12 -13.29
N VAL A 337 0.97 -1.32 -14.33
CA VAL A 337 0.98 -1.81 -15.72
C VAL A 337 2.41 -2.01 -16.22
N TYR A 338 2.67 -3.18 -16.78
CA TYR A 338 3.97 -3.60 -17.35
C TYR A 338 3.79 -4.10 -18.79
N ARG A 339 4.91 -4.30 -19.48
CA ARG A 339 4.95 -5.05 -20.75
C ARG A 339 6.10 -6.04 -20.77
N VAL A 340 5.97 -7.06 -21.61
CA VAL A 340 6.98 -8.11 -21.82
C VAL A 340 6.91 -8.62 -23.26
N ARG A 341 7.99 -9.22 -23.76
CA ARG A 341 7.97 -10.00 -25.00
C ARG A 341 7.14 -11.28 -24.85
N PRO A 342 6.56 -11.82 -25.93
CA PRO A 342 5.85 -13.10 -25.88
C PRO A 342 6.70 -14.27 -25.35
N ASP A 343 8.02 -14.23 -25.50
CA ASP A 343 8.94 -15.23 -24.94
C ASP A 343 9.23 -15.08 -23.43
N GLY A 344 8.76 -13.99 -22.81
CA GLY A 344 8.98 -13.66 -21.40
C GLY A 344 10.18 -12.74 -21.14
N SER A 345 10.91 -12.32 -22.18
CA SER A 345 12.05 -11.42 -22.08
C SER A 345 11.65 -9.92 -22.10
N ASP A 346 12.62 -9.04 -21.84
CA ASP A 346 12.46 -7.58 -21.82
C ASP A 346 11.26 -7.08 -20.99
N LEU A 347 11.12 -7.57 -19.75
CA LEU A 347 10.11 -7.08 -18.82
C LEU A 347 10.36 -5.59 -18.51
N GLU A 348 9.36 -4.75 -18.78
CA GLU A 348 9.46 -3.29 -18.63
C GLU A 348 8.24 -2.71 -17.89
N MET A 349 8.50 -1.86 -16.91
CA MET A 349 7.46 -1.08 -16.21
C MET A 349 6.90 -0.01 -17.15
N MET A 350 5.58 0.02 -17.30
CA MET A 350 4.90 1.05 -18.07
C MET A 350 4.40 2.16 -17.16
N THR A 351 3.65 1.86 -16.10
CA THR A 351 3.24 2.85 -15.09
C THR A 351 3.11 2.16 -13.74
N ALA A 352 3.58 2.84 -12.70
CA ALA A 352 3.46 2.38 -11.32
C ALA A 352 3.24 3.60 -10.42
N THR A 353 2.06 3.69 -9.80
CA THR A 353 1.68 4.83 -8.97
C THR A 353 0.98 4.35 -7.70
N PRO A 354 0.87 5.19 -6.65
CA PRO A 354 0.01 4.93 -5.49
C PRO A 354 -1.51 5.03 -5.81
N SER A 355 -1.93 4.42 -6.91
CA SER A 355 -3.32 4.31 -7.38
C SER A 355 -3.44 2.98 -8.13
N MET A 356 -4.66 2.56 -8.44
CA MET A 356 -4.87 1.37 -9.27
C MET A 356 -4.62 1.73 -10.73
N GLU A 357 -3.68 1.03 -11.37
CA GLU A 357 -3.36 1.09 -12.80
C GLU A 357 -3.63 -0.27 -13.44
N ASP A 358 -4.48 -0.34 -14.48
CA ASP A 358 -4.93 -1.62 -15.03
C ASP A 358 -5.31 -1.57 -16.52
N ALA A 359 -5.52 -2.73 -17.13
CA ALA A 359 -6.04 -2.94 -18.48
C ALA A 359 -5.31 -2.12 -19.56
N GLY A 360 -3.98 -2.07 -19.48
CA GLY A 360 -3.14 -1.34 -20.41
C GLY A 360 -3.15 -1.92 -21.82
N THR A 361 -3.32 -1.07 -22.84
CA THR A 361 -3.28 -1.43 -24.26
C THR A 361 -2.46 -0.43 -25.08
N LEU A 362 -1.54 -0.94 -25.90
CA LEU A 362 -0.68 -0.12 -26.75
C LEU A 362 -1.44 0.42 -27.97
N SER A 363 -1.13 1.66 -28.37
CA SER A 363 -1.60 2.19 -29.66
C SER A 363 -1.02 1.37 -30.82
N PRO A 364 -1.67 1.33 -32.00
CA PRO A 364 -1.21 0.50 -33.12
C PRO A 364 0.20 0.82 -33.62
N ASP A 365 0.64 2.07 -33.43
CA ASP A 365 1.99 2.53 -33.77
C ASP A 365 3.01 2.31 -32.63
N GLY A 366 2.58 1.79 -31.48
CA GLY A 366 3.41 1.56 -30.30
C GLY A 366 3.92 2.82 -29.60
N SER A 367 3.41 4.02 -29.94
CA SER A 367 3.91 5.29 -29.37
C SER A 367 3.22 5.67 -28.06
N LYS A 368 2.04 5.11 -27.77
CA LYS A 368 1.22 5.41 -26.59
C LYS A 368 0.66 4.16 -25.95
N ILE A 369 0.23 4.29 -24.70
CA ILE A 369 -0.58 3.30 -23.99
C ILE A 369 -1.86 3.96 -23.48
N ALA A 370 -2.99 3.30 -23.66
CA ALA A 370 -4.24 3.62 -22.96
C ALA A 370 -4.43 2.62 -21.81
N TYR A 371 -4.88 3.08 -20.65
CA TYR A 371 -5.02 2.26 -19.44
C TYR A 371 -6.11 2.82 -18.53
N VAL A 372 -6.61 1.99 -17.62
CA VAL A 372 -7.53 2.40 -16.56
C VAL A 372 -6.69 2.88 -15.38
N SER A 373 -7.03 4.04 -14.82
CA SER A 373 -6.38 4.59 -13.63
C SER A 373 -7.37 5.25 -12.70
N THR A 374 -7.14 5.13 -11.39
CA THR A 374 -7.93 5.78 -10.34
C THR A 374 -7.25 7.02 -9.77
N ALA A 375 -6.11 7.39 -10.34
CA ALA A 375 -5.39 8.60 -9.97
C ALA A 375 -6.27 9.86 -10.07
N ASN A 376 -6.09 10.78 -9.12
CA ASN A 376 -6.79 12.07 -9.07
C ASN A 376 -8.32 11.94 -8.98
N GLY A 377 -8.82 11.15 -8.02
CA GLY A 377 -10.24 11.11 -7.68
C GLY A 377 -10.84 9.73 -7.41
N TYR A 378 -10.03 8.67 -7.37
CA TYR A 378 -10.36 7.29 -6.97
C TYR A 378 -11.39 6.57 -7.87
N LYS A 379 -12.10 7.25 -8.77
CA LYS A 379 -12.93 6.61 -9.79
C LYS A 379 -12.07 6.07 -10.94
N ALA A 380 -12.41 4.90 -11.47
CA ALA A 380 -11.75 4.29 -12.62
C ALA A 380 -11.97 5.14 -13.89
N ASN A 381 -10.88 5.60 -14.51
CA ASN A 381 -10.90 6.47 -15.70
C ASN A 381 -9.95 5.96 -16.78
N ILE A 382 -10.22 6.28 -18.05
CA ILE A 382 -9.29 6.04 -19.15
C ILE A 382 -8.24 7.15 -19.18
N TRP A 383 -6.98 6.74 -19.16
CA TRP A 383 -5.81 7.59 -19.32
C TRP A 383 -5.02 7.17 -20.56
N VAL A 384 -4.29 8.13 -21.13
CA VAL A 384 -3.30 7.88 -22.18
C VAL A 384 -1.95 8.41 -21.75
N MET A 385 -0.91 7.61 -21.92
CA MET A 385 0.48 8.02 -21.71
C MET A 385 1.27 7.91 -23.01
N ASP A 386 2.01 8.97 -23.33
CA ASP A 386 3.03 8.95 -24.37
C ASP A 386 4.28 8.24 -23.88
N LEU A 387 4.74 7.21 -24.60
CA LEU A 387 5.81 6.35 -24.12
C LEU A 387 7.21 6.98 -24.22
N THR A 388 7.37 8.00 -25.06
CA THR A 388 8.66 8.69 -25.23
C THR A 388 8.81 9.79 -24.19
N THR A 389 7.79 10.62 -24.03
CA THR A 389 7.82 11.80 -23.16
C THR A 389 7.35 11.49 -21.73
N ARG A 390 6.68 10.35 -21.52
CA ARG A 390 6.06 9.94 -20.25
C ARG A 390 4.93 10.89 -19.81
N GLN A 391 4.46 11.76 -20.69
CA GLN A 391 3.34 12.65 -20.42
C GLN A 391 2.04 11.84 -20.38
N THR A 392 1.24 12.03 -19.32
CA THR A 392 -0.06 11.40 -19.12
C THR A 392 -1.20 12.39 -19.36
N THR A 393 -2.34 11.91 -19.86
CA THR A 393 -3.57 12.68 -20.06
C THR A 393 -4.77 11.86 -19.60
N LYS A 394 -5.57 12.41 -18.69
CA LYS A 394 -6.87 11.85 -18.28
C LYS A 394 -7.91 12.14 -19.35
N LEU A 395 -8.52 11.11 -19.94
CA LEU A 395 -9.49 11.27 -21.02
C LEU A 395 -10.93 11.35 -20.51
N THR A 396 -11.27 10.56 -19.49
CA THR A 396 -12.63 10.46 -18.92
C THR A 396 -12.71 11.06 -17.52
N GLY A 397 -13.91 11.26 -16.99
CA GLY A 397 -14.11 11.94 -15.69
C GLY A 397 -13.63 13.40 -15.69
N THR A 398 -13.46 13.99 -16.87
CA THR A 398 -13.21 15.42 -17.11
C THR A 398 -14.53 16.17 -17.19
N ASP A 399 -14.55 17.50 -17.12
CA ASP A 399 -15.81 18.26 -17.25
C ASP A 399 -16.57 18.01 -18.58
N LEU A 400 -15.87 17.55 -19.62
CA LEU A 400 -16.47 17.19 -20.91
C LEU A 400 -17.14 15.80 -20.91
N VAL A 401 -16.68 14.89 -20.06
CA VAL A 401 -17.04 13.47 -20.10
C VAL A 401 -17.77 13.01 -18.83
N LYS A 402 -17.57 13.68 -17.70
CA LYS A 402 -18.02 13.21 -16.38
C LYS A 402 -19.52 12.98 -16.29
N GLY A 403 -19.90 11.98 -15.51
CA GLY A 403 -21.28 11.65 -15.18
C GLY A 403 -21.90 12.54 -14.11
N ASP A 404 -23.09 12.15 -13.67
CA ASP A 404 -23.66 12.60 -12.41
C ASP A 404 -22.81 12.07 -11.26
N GLU A 405 -22.35 12.97 -10.37
CA GLU A 405 -21.45 12.61 -9.28
C GLU A 405 -22.09 11.67 -8.25
N SER A 406 -23.42 11.60 -8.21
CA SER A 406 -24.18 10.74 -7.29
C SER A 406 -24.42 9.31 -7.82
N LEU A 407 -24.14 9.06 -9.10
CA LEU A 407 -24.36 7.77 -9.76
C LEU A 407 -23.03 7.04 -10.04
N PRO A 408 -23.08 5.72 -10.32
CA PRO A 408 -21.92 4.98 -10.81
C PRO A 408 -21.26 5.69 -12.00
N GLU A 409 -19.94 5.69 -11.98
CA GLU A 409 -19.11 6.30 -13.01
C GLU A 409 -17.72 5.65 -13.03
N SER A 410 -17.61 4.62 -13.85
CA SER A 410 -16.39 3.93 -14.22
C SER A 410 -16.21 3.94 -15.74
N TYR A 411 -14.97 3.87 -16.20
CA TYR A 411 -14.63 3.78 -17.62
C TYR A 411 -13.56 2.69 -17.79
N LEU A 412 -13.89 1.63 -18.52
CA LEU A 412 -13.24 0.33 -18.37
C LEU A 412 -12.83 -0.28 -19.72
N ARG A 413 -11.83 -1.17 -19.69
CA ARG A 413 -11.39 -2.01 -20.81
C ARG A 413 -11.17 -1.23 -22.13
N PRO A 414 -10.22 -0.27 -22.17
CA PRO A 414 -9.93 0.51 -23.37
C PRO A 414 -9.42 -0.37 -24.53
N SER A 415 -9.73 0.05 -25.75
CA SER A 415 -9.40 -0.68 -26.97
C SER A 415 -9.17 0.28 -28.14
N TRP A 416 -7.96 0.28 -28.70
CA TRP A 416 -7.58 1.16 -29.80
C TRP A 416 -8.20 0.72 -31.14
N SER A 417 -8.65 1.69 -31.93
CA SER A 417 -8.97 1.46 -33.34
C SER A 417 -7.69 1.10 -34.11
N PRO A 418 -7.78 0.31 -35.19
CA PRO A 418 -6.61 -0.08 -35.98
C PRO A 418 -5.83 1.10 -36.57
N ASP A 419 -6.50 2.23 -36.79
CA ASP A 419 -5.91 3.48 -37.29
C ASP A 419 -5.38 4.41 -36.18
N GLY A 420 -5.52 4.03 -34.91
CA GLY A 420 -5.06 4.78 -33.74
C GLY A 420 -5.83 6.08 -33.46
N ARG A 421 -6.93 6.37 -34.17
CA ARG A 421 -7.69 7.63 -34.01
C ARG A 421 -8.74 7.59 -32.92
N TRP A 422 -9.12 6.41 -32.44
CA TRP A 422 -10.18 6.21 -31.47
C TRP A 422 -9.82 5.17 -30.43
N ILE A 423 -10.39 5.33 -29.24
CA ILE A 423 -10.35 4.36 -28.15
C ILE A 423 -11.80 4.06 -27.78
N ALA A 424 -12.21 2.80 -27.90
CA ALA A 424 -13.50 2.30 -27.42
C ALA A 424 -13.37 1.74 -26.01
N PHE A 425 -14.40 1.87 -25.18
CA PHE A 425 -14.44 1.40 -23.79
C PHE A 425 -15.89 1.19 -23.32
N SER A 426 -16.06 0.43 -22.24
CA SER A 426 -17.34 0.26 -21.54
C SER A 426 -17.44 1.25 -20.37
N SER A 427 -18.66 1.62 -19.98
CA SER A 427 -18.90 2.52 -18.85
C SER A 427 -20.31 2.37 -18.28
N ASP A 428 -20.41 2.43 -16.95
CA ASP A 428 -21.66 2.47 -16.17
C ASP A 428 -22.09 3.91 -15.84
N ARG A 429 -21.44 4.91 -16.46
CA ARG A 429 -21.76 6.32 -16.27
C ARG A 429 -23.26 6.59 -16.37
N ASN A 430 -23.81 7.21 -15.33
CA ASN A 430 -25.22 7.62 -15.21
C ASN A 430 -26.22 6.46 -15.13
N THR A 431 -25.76 5.25 -14.84
CA THR A 431 -26.66 4.12 -14.53
C THR A 431 -27.16 4.23 -13.09
N GLN A 432 -28.12 3.40 -12.69
CA GLN A 432 -28.64 3.41 -11.31
C GLN A 432 -27.85 2.43 -10.45
N TRP A 433 -27.56 2.81 -9.20
CA TRP A 433 -27.21 1.85 -8.16
C TRP A 433 -28.35 0.84 -8.02
N ARG A 434 -28.11 -0.44 -8.32
CA ARG A 434 -29.14 -1.48 -8.27
C ARG A 434 -28.59 -2.73 -7.61
N GLY A 435 -29.18 -3.11 -6.48
CA GLY A 435 -28.89 -4.39 -5.85
C GLY A 435 -29.29 -5.58 -6.75
N HIS A 436 -28.66 -6.74 -6.56
CA HIS A 436 -29.12 -7.98 -7.16
C HIS A 436 -30.52 -8.37 -6.63
N GLY A 437 -31.12 -9.45 -7.13
CA GLY A 437 -32.48 -9.83 -6.81
C GLY A 437 -33.50 -8.76 -7.23
N ASN A 438 -33.30 -8.16 -8.41
CA ASN A 438 -34.11 -7.05 -8.93
C ASN A 438 -34.14 -5.81 -8.03
N GLY A 439 -33.00 -5.46 -7.43
CA GLY A 439 -32.83 -4.27 -6.59
C GLY A 439 -33.06 -4.50 -5.10
N THR A 440 -33.50 -5.69 -4.69
CA THR A 440 -33.73 -6.00 -3.26
C THR A 440 -32.44 -6.32 -2.49
N GLY A 441 -31.44 -6.80 -3.21
CA GLY A 441 -30.19 -7.34 -2.69
C GLY A 441 -29.25 -6.26 -2.18
N TRP A 442 -28.30 -6.71 -1.38
CA TRP A 442 -27.27 -5.85 -0.82
C TRP A 442 -26.24 -5.51 -1.89
N GLU A 443 -25.72 -6.52 -2.59
CA GLU A 443 -24.65 -6.39 -3.57
C GLU A 443 -25.15 -5.78 -4.88
N HIS A 444 -24.42 -4.82 -5.45
CA HIS A 444 -24.81 -4.14 -6.68
C HIS A 444 -24.53 -4.96 -7.94
N THR A 445 -25.44 -4.84 -8.90
CA THR A 445 -25.31 -5.26 -10.29
C THR A 445 -24.81 -4.11 -11.15
N GLN A 446 -24.27 -4.40 -12.33
CA GLN A 446 -23.70 -3.36 -13.21
C GLN A 446 -24.41 -3.33 -14.57
N GLU A 447 -24.81 -2.14 -15.00
CA GLU A 447 -25.24 -1.87 -16.37
C GLU A 447 -24.10 -1.16 -17.09
N LEU A 448 -23.76 -1.58 -18.31
CA LEU A 448 -22.64 -1.00 -19.08
C LEU A 448 -23.11 -0.63 -20.48
N SER A 449 -22.69 0.54 -20.94
CA SER A 449 -22.84 0.99 -22.32
C SER A 449 -21.47 1.15 -22.97
N LEU A 450 -21.43 1.17 -24.30
CA LEU A 450 -20.20 1.36 -25.07
C LEU A 450 -20.02 2.80 -25.49
N TYR A 451 -18.79 3.28 -25.41
CA TYR A 451 -18.40 4.63 -25.78
C TYR A 451 -17.10 4.63 -26.59
N ALA A 452 -16.83 5.75 -27.25
CA ALA A 452 -15.52 6.01 -27.84
C ALA A 452 -15.08 7.46 -27.63
N ILE A 453 -13.77 7.66 -27.57
CA ILE A 453 -13.13 8.98 -27.45
C ILE A 453 -11.85 9.01 -28.29
N ARG A 454 -11.41 10.20 -28.70
CA ARG A 454 -10.10 10.38 -29.32
C ARG A 454 -9.00 10.41 -28.27
N PRO A 455 -7.75 10.03 -28.61
CA PRO A 455 -6.62 10.04 -27.66
C PRO A 455 -6.25 11.42 -27.10
N ASP A 456 -6.75 12.50 -27.72
CA ASP A 456 -6.59 13.88 -27.24
C ASP A 456 -7.73 14.33 -26.31
N GLY A 457 -8.67 13.45 -25.99
CA GLY A 457 -9.83 13.72 -25.13
C GLY A 457 -11.03 14.32 -25.85
N THR A 458 -10.96 14.52 -27.17
CA THR A 458 -12.07 15.08 -27.95
C THR A 458 -12.99 14.00 -28.55
N GLY A 459 -14.16 14.41 -29.04
CA GLY A 459 -15.03 13.52 -29.82
C GLY A 459 -15.74 12.41 -29.04
N PHE A 460 -15.85 12.55 -27.71
CA PHE A 460 -16.58 11.60 -26.87
C PHE A 460 -18.00 11.31 -27.42
N LYS A 461 -18.31 10.04 -27.66
CA LYS A 461 -19.64 9.59 -28.12
C LYS A 461 -20.05 8.24 -27.51
N GLN A 462 -21.34 8.09 -27.24
CA GLN A 462 -21.95 6.79 -26.93
C GLN A 462 -22.17 6.02 -28.24
N LEU A 463 -21.72 4.78 -28.29
CA LEU A 463 -21.82 3.89 -29.45
C LEU A 463 -23.06 3.00 -29.38
N ALA A 464 -23.29 2.39 -28.21
CA ALA A 464 -24.44 1.51 -27.97
C ALA A 464 -24.83 1.50 -26.50
N THR A 465 -26.12 1.31 -26.28
CA THR A 465 -26.73 1.13 -24.97
C THR A 465 -27.92 0.21 -25.09
N LYS A 466 -28.20 -0.56 -24.04
CA LYS A 466 -29.34 -1.46 -23.97
C LYS A 466 -29.78 -1.54 -22.51
N GLU A 467 -31.00 -1.10 -22.24
CA GLU A 467 -31.56 -1.07 -20.89
C GLU A 467 -31.56 -2.46 -20.25
N ASN A 468 -31.13 -2.58 -18.98
CA ASN A 468 -30.99 -3.83 -18.24
C ASN A 468 -29.92 -4.80 -18.78
N TYR A 469 -28.93 -4.29 -19.52
CA TYR A 469 -27.81 -5.08 -20.03
C TYR A 469 -26.44 -4.50 -19.71
N CYS A 470 -25.48 -5.40 -19.51
CA CYS A 470 -24.06 -5.09 -19.43
C CYS A 470 -23.42 -5.38 -20.80
N LEU A 471 -22.90 -4.32 -21.44
CA LEU A 471 -22.13 -4.39 -22.69
C LEU A 471 -20.64 -4.16 -22.41
N GLY A 472 -19.82 -5.19 -22.52
CA GLY A 472 -18.44 -5.14 -22.04
C GLY A 472 -17.37 -5.64 -23.00
N SER A 473 -16.12 -5.32 -22.64
CA SER A 473 -14.89 -5.70 -23.32
C SER A 473 -14.88 -5.44 -24.83
N PRO A 474 -15.06 -4.18 -25.29
CA PRO A 474 -15.16 -3.86 -26.71
C PRO A 474 -13.85 -4.10 -27.48
N LYS A 475 -13.93 -4.73 -28.66
CA LYS A 475 -12.80 -4.89 -29.61
C LYS A 475 -13.16 -4.45 -31.02
N TRP A 476 -12.20 -3.87 -31.72
CA TRP A 476 -12.38 -3.40 -33.09
C TRP A 476 -12.21 -4.52 -34.11
N SER A 477 -12.99 -4.49 -35.19
CA SER A 477 -12.68 -5.24 -36.40
C SER A 477 -11.38 -4.72 -37.02
N LEU A 478 -10.67 -5.58 -37.76
CA LEU A 478 -9.39 -5.21 -38.38
C LEU A 478 -9.50 -4.04 -39.37
N ASP A 479 -10.65 -3.85 -40.01
CA ASP A 479 -10.92 -2.73 -40.90
C ASP A 479 -11.41 -1.46 -40.17
N GLY A 480 -11.58 -1.53 -38.84
CA GLY A 480 -12.01 -0.44 -37.98
C GLY A 480 -13.49 -0.05 -38.11
N LYS A 481 -14.30 -0.81 -38.85
CA LYS A 481 -15.71 -0.45 -39.09
C LYS A 481 -16.68 -0.97 -38.05
N ARG A 482 -16.31 -2.00 -37.28
CA ARG A 482 -17.21 -2.62 -36.29
C ARG A 482 -16.56 -2.71 -34.92
N ILE A 483 -17.40 -2.65 -33.90
CA ILE A 483 -17.05 -2.95 -32.52
C ILE A 483 -17.79 -4.23 -32.12
N ILE A 484 -17.07 -5.23 -31.62
CA ILE A 484 -17.63 -6.44 -31.00
C ILE A 484 -17.50 -6.35 -29.48
N TYR A 485 -18.47 -6.90 -28.76
CA TYR A 485 -18.56 -6.89 -27.29
C TYR A 485 -19.36 -8.09 -26.80
N TYR A 486 -19.25 -8.42 -25.51
CA TYR A 486 -20.18 -9.35 -24.87
C TYR A 486 -21.40 -8.60 -24.34
N GLU A 487 -22.54 -9.27 -24.33
CA GLU A 487 -23.81 -8.75 -23.83
C GLU A 487 -24.44 -9.78 -22.86
N ILE A 488 -24.72 -9.34 -21.63
CA ILE A 488 -25.43 -10.13 -20.59
C ILE A 488 -26.48 -9.27 -19.90
N TYR A 489 -27.48 -9.90 -19.27
CA TYR A 489 -28.42 -9.16 -18.42
C TYR A 489 -27.69 -8.55 -17.21
N THR A 490 -28.11 -7.35 -16.81
CA THR A 490 -27.57 -6.67 -15.62
C THR A 490 -27.66 -7.54 -14.38
N GLU A 491 -28.78 -8.24 -14.17
CA GLU A 491 -28.96 -9.15 -13.02
C GLU A 491 -27.93 -10.29 -13.02
N ASP A 492 -27.53 -10.76 -14.21
CA ASP A 492 -26.54 -11.83 -14.35
C ASP A 492 -25.10 -11.35 -14.12
N THR A 493 -24.85 -10.04 -14.02
CA THR A 493 -23.54 -9.56 -13.58
C THR A 493 -23.16 -10.07 -12.21
N TRP A 494 -24.14 -10.22 -11.29
CA TRP A 494 -23.93 -10.87 -9.99
C TRP A 494 -23.67 -12.37 -10.15
N ASN A 495 -24.52 -13.08 -10.92
CA ASN A 495 -24.37 -14.52 -11.09
C ASN A 495 -23.05 -14.91 -11.79
N ALA A 496 -22.48 -14.01 -12.61
CA ALA A 496 -21.26 -14.26 -13.37
C ALA A 496 -19.98 -14.35 -12.51
N HIS A 497 -19.99 -13.91 -11.25
CA HIS A 497 -18.83 -13.98 -10.34
C HIS A 497 -19.08 -14.86 -9.11
N ARG A 498 -20.14 -15.68 -9.12
CA ARG A 498 -20.52 -16.59 -8.03
C ARG A 498 -20.46 -18.06 -8.49
N PRO A 499 -19.64 -18.93 -7.87
CA PRO A 499 -19.52 -20.33 -8.27
C PRO A 499 -20.85 -21.07 -8.30
N GLU A 500 -21.72 -20.79 -7.32
CA GLU A 500 -23.01 -21.44 -7.13
C GLU A 500 -24.06 -21.07 -8.20
N SER A 501 -23.88 -19.98 -8.93
CA SER A 501 -24.85 -19.52 -9.94
C SER A 501 -24.28 -19.29 -11.33
N LEU A 502 -22.95 -19.34 -11.53
CA LEU A 502 -22.30 -19.12 -12.84
C LEU A 502 -22.90 -19.98 -13.97
N GLN A 503 -23.23 -21.24 -13.69
CA GLN A 503 -23.77 -22.18 -14.68
C GLN A 503 -25.13 -21.74 -15.27
N SER A 504 -25.89 -20.87 -14.58
CA SER A 504 -27.17 -20.36 -15.08
C SER A 504 -27.01 -19.16 -16.02
N VAL A 505 -25.83 -18.55 -16.06
CA VAL A 505 -25.60 -17.32 -16.81
C VAL A 505 -25.51 -17.58 -18.31
N THR A 506 -26.17 -16.74 -19.09
CA THR A 506 -26.10 -16.76 -20.55
C THR A 506 -25.76 -15.38 -21.08
N GLY A 507 -24.71 -15.32 -21.90
CA GLY A 507 -24.30 -14.11 -22.63
C GLY A 507 -24.16 -14.37 -24.12
N GLN A 508 -24.19 -13.32 -24.95
CA GLN A 508 -23.92 -13.42 -26.38
C GLN A 508 -22.88 -12.41 -26.85
N LEU A 509 -22.21 -12.73 -27.94
CA LEU A 509 -21.30 -11.82 -28.62
C LEU A 509 -22.07 -11.05 -29.70
N VAL A 510 -21.93 -9.74 -29.66
CA VAL A 510 -22.67 -8.82 -30.51
C VAL A 510 -21.69 -7.82 -31.11
N SER A 511 -21.94 -7.41 -32.34
CA SER A 511 -21.22 -6.29 -32.95
C SER A 511 -22.14 -5.25 -33.55
N ILE A 512 -21.65 -4.02 -33.63
CA ILE A 512 -22.31 -2.86 -34.24
C ILE A 512 -21.37 -2.19 -35.23
N ASP A 513 -21.93 -1.42 -36.15
CA ASP A 513 -21.18 -0.46 -36.97
C ASP A 513 -20.69 0.72 -36.11
N PHE A 514 -19.41 1.07 -36.20
CA PHE A 514 -18.79 2.10 -35.36
C PHE A 514 -19.29 3.52 -35.67
N ASP A 515 -19.52 3.83 -36.94
CA ASP A 515 -19.87 5.18 -37.38
C ASP A 515 -21.30 5.53 -36.96
N THR A 516 -22.22 4.58 -37.10
CA THR A 516 -23.65 4.78 -36.83
C THR A 516 -24.10 4.28 -35.46
N GLY A 517 -23.39 3.34 -34.84
CA GLY A 517 -23.87 2.62 -33.65
C GLY A 517 -25.04 1.67 -33.95
N LEU A 518 -25.38 1.47 -35.23
CA LEU A 518 -26.49 0.64 -35.70
C LEU A 518 -25.97 -0.69 -36.26
N ASP A 519 -26.83 -1.41 -36.98
CA ASP A 519 -26.49 -2.70 -37.59
C ASP A 519 -26.00 -3.74 -36.57
N ARG A 520 -26.79 -3.92 -35.48
CA ARG A 520 -26.53 -4.93 -34.45
C ARG A 520 -26.58 -6.32 -35.06
N VAL A 521 -25.45 -7.03 -35.01
CA VAL A 521 -25.32 -8.43 -35.45
C VAL A 521 -24.91 -9.29 -34.26
N GLU A 522 -25.70 -10.33 -33.98
CA GLU A 522 -25.40 -11.33 -32.96
C GLU A 522 -24.66 -12.50 -33.59
N HIS A 523 -23.49 -12.83 -33.04
CA HIS A 523 -22.56 -13.81 -33.63
C HIS A 523 -22.65 -15.18 -32.98
N THR A 524 -23.12 -15.25 -31.73
CA THR A 524 -23.25 -16.50 -30.97
C THR A 524 -24.70 -16.76 -30.58
N LYS A 525 -25.01 -17.99 -30.16
CA LYS A 525 -26.32 -18.40 -29.65
C LYS A 525 -26.17 -19.46 -28.57
N GLY A 526 -27.25 -19.69 -27.81
CA GLY A 526 -27.32 -20.76 -26.81
C GLY A 526 -26.77 -20.40 -25.43
N SER A 527 -26.83 -21.35 -24.50
CA SER A 527 -26.50 -21.18 -23.08
C SER A 527 -25.01 -20.93 -22.81
N GLY A 528 -24.71 -20.40 -21.63
CA GLY A 528 -23.36 -20.14 -21.14
C GLY A 528 -22.88 -18.72 -21.43
N LEU A 529 -21.95 -18.24 -20.62
CA LEU A 529 -21.41 -16.88 -20.68
C LEU A 529 -20.25 -16.80 -21.68
N LYS A 530 -20.43 -16.10 -22.82
CA LYS A 530 -19.35 -15.82 -23.78
C LYS A 530 -18.78 -14.43 -23.49
N MET A 531 -17.46 -14.32 -23.37
CA MET A 531 -16.75 -13.09 -22.96
C MET A 531 -15.46 -12.89 -23.76
N PHE A 532 -14.87 -11.69 -23.63
CA PHE A 532 -13.59 -11.31 -24.26
C PHE A 532 -13.52 -11.59 -25.78
N PRO A 533 -14.48 -11.10 -26.58
CA PRO A 533 -14.46 -11.33 -28.02
C PRO A 533 -13.28 -10.61 -28.70
N GLN A 534 -12.60 -11.28 -29.63
CA GLN A 534 -11.55 -10.69 -30.47
C GLN A 534 -11.68 -11.18 -31.92
N TRP A 535 -11.52 -10.27 -32.87
CA TRP A 535 -11.46 -10.62 -34.29
C TRP A 535 -10.12 -11.28 -34.65
N ILE A 536 -10.19 -12.44 -35.29
CA ILE A 536 -9.04 -13.17 -35.85
C ILE A 536 -9.24 -13.22 -37.37
N GLY A 537 -8.52 -12.37 -38.09
CA GLY A 537 -8.83 -12.12 -39.50
C GLY A 537 -10.22 -11.49 -39.68
N ASN A 538 -10.81 -11.65 -40.86
CA ASN A 538 -12.09 -11.01 -41.21
C ASN A 538 -13.32 -11.86 -40.89
N ASN A 539 -13.15 -13.16 -40.69
CA ASN A 539 -14.24 -14.12 -40.68
C ASN A 539 -14.33 -14.93 -39.38
N THR A 540 -13.41 -14.75 -38.44
CA THR A 540 -13.38 -15.53 -37.21
C THR A 540 -13.38 -14.61 -36.01
N ILE A 541 -14.20 -14.95 -35.02
CA ILE A 541 -14.21 -14.29 -33.72
C ILE A 541 -13.79 -15.33 -32.69
N ALA A 542 -12.72 -15.04 -31.94
CA ALA A 542 -12.30 -15.82 -30.79
C ALA A 542 -12.92 -15.25 -29.51
N TYR A 543 -13.19 -16.10 -28.52
CA TYR A 543 -13.78 -15.72 -27.26
C TYR A 543 -13.59 -16.77 -26.15
N LEU A 544 -13.81 -16.35 -24.91
CA LEU A 544 -13.89 -17.23 -23.74
C LEU A 544 -15.34 -17.68 -23.53
N VAL A 545 -15.56 -18.97 -23.28
CA VAL A 545 -16.76 -19.43 -22.56
C VAL A 545 -16.38 -19.51 -21.08
N LYS A 546 -16.95 -18.64 -20.24
CA LYS A 546 -16.82 -18.67 -18.77
C LYS A 546 -17.93 -19.57 -18.23
N ASN A 547 -17.59 -20.70 -17.64
CA ASN A 547 -18.53 -21.68 -17.11
C ASN A 547 -17.84 -22.62 -16.10
N THR A 548 -18.56 -23.53 -15.42
CA THR A 548 -17.90 -24.51 -14.53
C THR A 548 -17.42 -25.76 -15.25
N ASP A 549 -18.21 -26.27 -16.21
CA ASP A 549 -17.96 -27.61 -16.78
C ASP A 549 -17.36 -27.58 -18.20
N ASP A 550 -17.58 -26.47 -18.92
CA ASP A 550 -17.23 -26.30 -20.34
C ASP A 550 -16.44 -25.02 -20.59
N GLU A 551 -15.64 -24.63 -19.59
CA GLU A 551 -14.83 -23.41 -19.67
C GLU A 551 -13.72 -23.51 -20.72
N GLY A 552 -13.47 -22.42 -21.45
CA GLY A 552 -12.26 -22.27 -22.26
C GLY A 552 -12.43 -21.52 -23.58
N LEU A 553 -11.42 -21.66 -24.45
CA LEU A 553 -11.29 -20.90 -25.70
C LEU A 553 -12.17 -21.48 -26.81
N ASN A 554 -12.94 -20.59 -27.43
CA ASN A 554 -13.89 -20.91 -28.47
C ASN A 554 -13.76 -19.93 -29.64
N TYR A 555 -14.22 -20.39 -30.81
CA TYR A 555 -14.20 -19.61 -32.05
C TYR A 555 -15.54 -19.75 -32.77
N VAL A 556 -15.97 -18.68 -33.43
CA VAL A 556 -17.09 -18.69 -34.36
C VAL A 556 -16.64 -18.18 -35.73
N ASP A 557 -16.91 -18.98 -36.78
CA ASP A 557 -16.73 -18.57 -38.17
C ASP A 557 -18.01 -17.91 -38.68
N ILE A 558 -17.90 -16.66 -39.14
CA ILE A 558 -19.02 -15.84 -39.62
C ILE A 558 -19.13 -15.80 -41.16
N SER A 559 -18.34 -16.60 -41.88
CA SER A 559 -18.35 -16.66 -43.35
C SER A 559 -19.35 -17.66 -43.95
N GLY A 560 -20.04 -18.47 -43.12
CA GLY A 560 -20.95 -19.55 -43.54
C GLY A 560 -21.99 -19.95 -42.48
N ASP A 561 -22.36 -21.25 -42.37
CA ASP A 561 -23.28 -21.78 -41.35
C ASP A 561 -22.66 -21.68 -39.92
N ASN A 562 -22.52 -20.47 -39.37
CA ASN A 562 -22.06 -20.09 -38.02
C ASN A 562 -21.56 -21.25 -37.14
N GLY A 563 -20.44 -21.86 -37.55
CA GLY A 563 -19.90 -23.05 -36.90
C GLY A 563 -19.14 -22.63 -35.65
N THR A 564 -19.52 -23.19 -34.50
CA THR A 564 -18.79 -22.99 -33.25
C THR A 564 -17.73 -24.08 -33.10
N LEU A 565 -16.48 -23.69 -32.85
CA LEU A 565 -15.38 -24.60 -32.56
C LEU A 565 -14.89 -24.35 -31.13
N SER A 566 -14.96 -25.38 -30.28
CA SER A 566 -14.29 -25.42 -28.98
C SER A 566 -12.85 -25.88 -29.22
N ALA A 567 -11.87 -25.04 -28.95
CA ALA A 567 -10.47 -25.36 -29.24
C ALA A 567 -9.70 -25.87 -28.02
N TYR A 568 -9.93 -25.26 -26.86
CA TYR A 568 -9.18 -25.56 -25.64
C TYR A 568 -10.08 -25.41 -24.42
N LYS A 569 -10.19 -26.47 -23.60
CA LYS A 569 -10.96 -26.44 -22.35
C LYS A 569 -10.02 -26.31 -21.16
N ALA A 570 -10.13 -25.22 -20.43
CA ALA A 570 -9.36 -24.94 -19.22
C ALA A 570 -10.04 -23.83 -18.43
N SER A 571 -9.80 -23.80 -17.11
CA SER A 571 -10.20 -22.66 -16.29
C SER A 571 -9.19 -21.54 -16.43
N ILE A 572 -9.57 -20.49 -17.13
CA ILE A 572 -8.73 -19.37 -17.56
C ILE A 572 -9.52 -18.06 -17.54
N ARG A 573 -8.84 -16.92 -17.43
CA ARG A 573 -9.47 -15.60 -17.48
C ARG A 573 -8.75 -14.66 -18.44
N SER A 574 -9.50 -13.65 -18.86
CA SER A 574 -9.02 -12.51 -19.65
C SER A 574 -8.13 -12.85 -20.87
N PRO A 575 -8.51 -13.81 -21.75
CA PRO A 575 -7.65 -14.17 -22.86
C PRO A 575 -7.50 -13.03 -23.88
N SER A 576 -6.30 -12.93 -24.47
CA SER A 576 -6.00 -12.06 -25.60
C SER A 576 -5.17 -12.83 -26.63
N TRP A 577 -5.57 -12.74 -27.90
CA TRP A 577 -4.90 -13.45 -28.99
C TRP A 577 -3.89 -12.55 -29.68
N SER A 578 -2.83 -13.16 -30.22
CA SER A 578 -1.89 -12.47 -31.10
C SER A 578 -2.61 -11.96 -32.35
N PRO A 579 -2.09 -10.92 -33.03
CA PRO A 579 -2.75 -10.33 -34.21
C PRO A 579 -2.99 -11.31 -35.36
N ASP A 580 -2.12 -12.32 -35.50
CA ASP A 580 -2.25 -13.40 -36.49
C ASP A 580 -3.13 -14.57 -36.00
N GLY A 581 -3.57 -14.54 -34.75
CA GLY A 581 -4.39 -15.58 -34.11
C GLY A 581 -3.65 -16.89 -33.85
N SER A 582 -2.32 -16.93 -33.93
CA SER A 582 -1.54 -18.15 -33.71
C SER A 582 -1.32 -18.46 -32.23
N GLN A 583 -1.27 -17.43 -31.38
CA GLN A 583 -1.02 -17.53 -29.94
C GLN A 583 -2.11 -16.84 -29.13
N VAL A 584 -2.19 -17.21 -27.86
CA VAL A 584 -3.11 -16.62 -26.89
C VAL A 584 -2.40 -16.51 -25.54
N VAL A 585 -2.57 -15.37 -24.87
CA VAL A 585 -2.17 -15.14 -23.49
C VAL A 585 -3.43 -15.10 -22.63
N TYR A 586 -3.39 -15.70 -21.45
CA TYR A 586 -4.50 -15.71 -20.48
C TYR A 586 -3.94 -15.87 -19.06
N GLU A 587 -4.78 -15.64 -18.06
CA GLU A 587 -4.43 -15.87 -16.66
C GLU A 587 -5.10 -17.13 -16.10
N LYS A 588 -4.43 -17.77 -15.14
CA LYS A 588 -5.01 -18.81 -14.28
C LYS A 588 -5.06 -18.29 -12.85
N VAL A 589 -6.24 -18.40 -12.26
CA VAL A 589 -6.58 -17.81 -10.96
C VAL A 589 -6.73 -18.91 -9.93
N ASN A 590 -6.23 -18.72 -8.70
CA ASN A 590 -6.35 -19.71 -7.63
C ASN A 590 -6.80 -19.07 -6.32
N PHE A 591 -7.99 -19.45 -5.84
CA PHE A 591 -8.55 -19.03 -4.55
C PHE A 591 -8.20 -19.97 -3.38
N ASP A 592 -7.68 -21.17 -3.65
CA ASP A 592 -7.24 -22.13 -2.62
C ASP A 592 -5.90 -21.72 -1.98
N ALA A 593 -5.18 -20.77 -2.59
CA ALA A 593 -3.96 -20.22 -2.03
C ALA A 593 -4.29 -19.33 -0.81
N ILE A 594 -4.20 -19.92 0.37
CA ILE A 594 -4.45 -19.26 1.67
C ILE A 594 -3.42 -18.14 1.89
N ARG A 595 -3.90 -16.91 2.14
CA ARG A 595 -3.06 -15.81 2.61
C ARG A 595 -2.75 -16.03 4.10
N PRO A 596 -1.47 -16.09 4.50
CA PRO A 596 -1.17 -16.25 5.91
C PRO A 596 -1.56 -14.98 6.69
N MET A 597 -2.02 -15.17 7.93
CA MET A 597 -2.21 -14.08 8.88
C MET A 597 -0.94 -13.21 8.94
N GLY A 598 -1.09 -11.89 8.86
CA GLY A 598 0.04 -10.96 8.89
C GLY A 598 0.82 -10.86 7.57
N LYS A 599 0.34 -11.46 6.46
CA LYS A 599 0.90 -11.21 5.12
C LYS A 599 0.94 -9.71 4.86
N GLU A 600 2.09 -9.21 4.43
CA GLU A 600 2.27 -7.81 4.07
C GLU A 600 1.40 -7.46 2.86
N LEU A 601 0.70 -6.33 2.96
CA LEU A 601 -0.11 -5.73 1.91
C LEU A 601 0.50 -4.38 1.55
N TYR A 602 0.16 -3.86 0.37
CA TYR A 602 0.55 -2.51 0.00
C TYR A 602 0.00 -1.50 1.01
N SER A 603 0.84 -0.56 1.46
CA SER A 603 0.42 0.52 2.37
C SER A 603 0.22 1.80 1.57
N TRP A 604 -1.04 2.23 1.40
CA TRP A 604 -1.38 3.49 0.71
C TRP A 604 -1.05 4.74 1.53
N ASP A 605 -0.74 4.57 2.83
CA ASP A 605 -0.22 5.64 3.69
C ASP A 605 1.12 5.28 4.34
N ASP A 606 1.87 6.30 4.74
CA ASP A 606 3.18 6.16 5.35
C ASP A 606 3.13 5.89 6.86
N GLN A 607 1.98 6.05 7.51
CA GLN A 607 1.82 5.97 8.96
C GLN A 607 1.58 4.56 9.48
N TRP A 608 0.94 3.69 8.69
CA TRP A 608 0.57 2.34 9.13
C TRP A 608 1.18 1.26 8.25
N ASP A 609 1.47 0.11 8.85
CA ASP A 609 1.91 -1.09 8.13
C ASP A 609 0.70 -1.98 7.82
N TYR A 610 0.42 -2.20 6.54
CA TYR A 610 -0.81 -2.86 6.11
C TYR A 610 -0.58 -4.38 6.08
N ARG A 611 -1.46 -5.12 6.74
CA ARG A 611 -1.31 -6.57 6.95
C ARG A 611 -2.64 -7.28 6.74
N PHE A 612 -2.58 -8.46 6.16
CA PHE A 612 -3.75 -9.33 6.01
C PHE A 612 -4.21 -9.87 7.36
N THR A 613 -5.53 -9.91 7.55
CA THR A 613 -6.21 -10.72 8.56
C THR A 613 -7.45 -11.38 7.98
N ASP A 614 -7.94 -12.43 8.62
CA ASP A 614 -9.23 -13.03 8.27
C ASP A 614 -10.39 -12.12 8.72
N VAL A 615 -11.61 -12.50 8.39
CA VAL A 615 -12.79 -11.64 8.52
C VAL A 615 -13.17 -11.33 9.98
N PHE A 616 -13.76 -10.14 10.17
CA PHE A 616 -14.24 -9.60 11.44
C PHE A 616 -13.20 -9.56 12.58
N PRO A 617 -12.04 -8.93 12.37
CA PRO A 617 -11.04 -8.79 13.41
C PRO A 617 -11.48 -7.83 14.52
N GLN A 618 -11.15 -8.19 15.77
CA GLN A 618 -11.32 -7.31 16.91
C GLN A 618 -10.19 -7.47 17.92
N LEU A 619 -9.64 -6.35 18.38
CA LEU A 619 -8.64 -6.29 19.44
C LEU A 619 -9.28 -6.12 20.81
N SER A 620 -8.87 -6.92 21.79
CA SER A 620 -9.18 -6.71 23.20
C SER A 620 -8.27 -5.64 23.81
N ILE A 621 -8.69 -5.02 24.93
CA ILE A 621 -7.83 -4.07 25.65
C ILE A 621 -6.58 -4.72 26.26
N GLN A 622 -6.56 -6.06 26.36
CA GLN A 622 -5.39 -6.84 26.77
C GLN A 622 -4.44 -7.14 25.58
N GLY A 623 -4.74 -6.64 24.38
CA GLY A 623 -3.92 -6.86 23.19
C GLY A 623 -4.10 -8.25 22.57
N ARG A 624 -5.26 -8.90 22.73
CA ARG A 624 -5.57 -10.15 22.03
C ARG A 624 -6.47 -9.90 20.84
N LEU A 625 -6.13 -10.48 19.71
CA LEU A 625 -6.95 -10.46 18.50
C LEU A 625 -7.96 -11.62 18.54
N ALA A 626 -9.21 -11.34 18.19
CA ALA A 626 -10.23 -12.34 17.86
C ALA A 626 -10.66 -12.15 16.40
N ILE A 627 -10.86 -13.25 15.67
CA ILE A 627 -11.33 -13.23 14.28
C ILE A 627 -12.31 -14.38 14.02
N THR A 628 -13.05 -14.29 12.93
CA THR A 628 -13.73 -15.44 12.32
C THR A 628 -12.81 -16.08 11.30
N GLN A 629 -12.52 -17.38 11.46
CA GLN A 629 -11.57 -18.14 10.63
C GLN A 629 -12.23 -18.63 9.32
N LYS A 630 -12.60 -17.71 8.44
CA LYS A 630 -13.34 -18.00 7.21
C LYS A 630 -12.45 -18.53 6.09
N GLN A 631 -11.23 -18.02 5.90
CA GLN A 631 -10.38 -18.41 4.77
C GLN A 631 -10.00 -19.90 4.78
N LEU A 632 -9.99 -20.53 5.95
CA LEU A 632 -9.75 -21.98 6.08
C LEU A 632 -11.02 -22.83 5.91
N GLY A 633 -12.16 -22.23 5.52
CA GLY A 633 -13.41 -22.94 5.31
C GLY A 633 -14.08 -23.46 6.60
N ASN A 634 -13.63 -23.01 7.78
CA ASN A 634 -14.22 -23.40 9.07
C ASN A 634 -15.23 -22.35 9.57
N SER A 635 -14.98 -21.05 9.35
CA SER A 635 -15.81 -19.96 9.92
C SER A 635 -16.01 -20.09 11.45
N SER A 636 -15.01 -20.62 12.15
CA SER A 636 -14.95 -20.73 13.61
C SER A 636 -14.46 -19.44 14.27
N ILE A 637 -14.66 -19.33 15.59
CA ILE A 637 -14.09 -18.21 16.38
C ILE A 637 -12.78 -18.64 17.00
N ILE A 638 -11.75 -17.83 16.77
CA ILE A 638 -10.40 -18.05 17.27
C ILE A 638 -9.85 -16.78 17.90
N THR A 639 -8.83 -16.93 18.74
CA THR A 639 -8.06 -15.81 19.29
C THR A 639 -6.57 -16.05 19.14
N MET A 640 -5.79 -14.98 19.08
CA MET A 640 -4.33 -15.01 18.91
C MET A 640 -3.68 -13.71 19.43
N SER A 641 -2.36 -13.71 19.53
CA SER A 641 -1.57 -12.49 19.56
C SER A 641 -1.64 -11.78 18.20
N PRO A 642 -1.49 -10.45 18.11
CA PRO A 642 -1.56 -9.72 16.84
C PRO A 642 -0.54 -10.17 15.79
N ASP A 643 0.59 -10.76 16.19
CA ASP A 643 1.60 -11.33 15.29
C ASP A 643 1.21 -12.72 14.72
N GLY A 644 0.01 -13.21 15.03
CA GLY A 644 -0.50 -14.51 14.60
C GLY A 644 -0.11 -15.69 15.51
N THR A 645 0.64 -15.44 16.59
CA THR A 645 1.05 -16.50 17.53
C THR A 645 0.02 -16.74 18.64
N ASP A 646 0.25 -17.74 19.50
CA ASP A 646 -0.63 -18.11 20.62
C ASP A 646 -2.11 -18.30 20.21
N PHE A 647 -2.31 -18.98 19.08
CA PHE A 647 -3.61 -19.34 18.54
C PHE A 647 -4.40 -20.21 19.54
N LYS A 648 -5.69 -19.89 19.71
CA LYS A 648 -6.67 -20.69 20.47
C LYS A 648 -8.01 -20.71 19.77
N GLN A 649 -8.56 -21.90 19.58
CA GLN A 649 -9.93 -22.07 19.12
C GLN A 649 -10.90 -21.82 20.29
N VAL A 650 -11.79 -20.85 20.13
CA VAL A 650 -12.79 -20.46 21.13
C VAL A 650 -14.11 -21.17 20.87
N PHE A 651 -14.49 -21.30 19.61
CA PHE A 651 -15.73 -21.97 19.21
C PHE A 651 -15.56 -22.76 17.92
N ASP A 652 -15.96 -24.02 17.95
CA ASP A 652 -16.00 -24.93 16.80
C ASP A 652 -17.40 -24.97 16.20
N VAL A 653 -17.59 -24.50 14.97
CA VAL A 653 -18.93 -24.53 14.35
C VAL A 653 -19.42 -25.94 14.04
N PHE A 654 -18.51 -26.91 13.87
CA PHE A 654 -18.90 -28.30 13.61
C PHE A 654 -19.48 -28.97 14.87
N SER A 655 -19.09 -28.48 16.06
CA SER A 655 -19.73 -28.89 17.32
C SER A 655 -21.21 -28.50 17.39
N ALA A 656 -21.65 -27.54 16.58
CA ALA A 656 -23.04 -27.09 16.45
C ALA A 656 -23.79 -27.76 15.27
N ASN A 657 -23.26 -28.85 14.69
CA ASN A 657 -23.87 -29.61 13.57
C ASN A 657 -24.19 -28.74 12.33
N MET A 658 -23.36 -27.75 12.05
CA MET A 658 -23.53 -26.87 10.89
C MET A 658 -23.08 -27.55 9.59
N SER A 659 -23.70 -27.17 8.46
CA SER A 659 -23.39 -27.75 7.14
C SER A 659 -22.01 -27.30 6.65
N GLU A 660 -21.10 -28.26 6.44
CA GLU A 660 -19.78 -28.04 5.85
C GLU A 660 -19.86 -27.29 4.51
N THR A 661 -20.78 -27.70 3.63
CA THR A 661 -20.97 -27.06 2.32
C THR A 661 -21.42 -25.60 2.45
N ALA A 662 -22.37 -25.33 3.36
CA ALA A 662 -22.85 -23.96 3.57
C ALA A 662 -21.77 -23.08 4.21
N ILE A 663 -20.91 -23.64 5.06
CA ILE A 663 -19.77 -22.94 5.67
C ILE A 663 -18.72 -22.61 4.60
N ALA A 664 -18.35 -23.58 3.76
CA ALA A 664 -17.39 -23.38 2.67
C ALA A 664 -17.87 -22.29 1.68
N GLN A 665 -19.18 -22.21 1.43
CA GLN A 665 -19.80 -21.17 0.61
C GLN A 665 -19.96 -19.82 1.34
N GLY A 666 -19.62 -19.75 2.63
CA GLY A 666 -19.78 -18.55 3.46
C GLY A 666 -21.24 -18.20 3.81
N LEU A 667 -22.19 -19.11 3.55
CA LEU A 667 -23.61 -18.95 3.84
C LEU A 667 -23.96 -19.23 5.30
N SER A 668 -23.10 -19.93 6.03
CA SER A 668 -23.28 -20.27 7.44
C SER A 668 -21.95 -20.20 8.19
N GLY A 669 -21.97 -20.03 9.51
CA GLY A 669 -20.77 -20.07 10.35
C GLY A 669 -20.92 -19.31 11.66
N ALA A 670 -19.80 -19.02 12.33
CA ALA A 670 -19.74 -18.11 13.47
C ALA A 670 -19.10 -16.77 13.08
N PHE A 671 -19.81 -15.66 13.27
CA PHE A 671 -19.40 -14.35 12.74
C PHE A 671 -19.39 -13.25 13.79
N GLN A 672 -18.50 -12.28 13.57
CA GLN A 672 -18.35 -11.05 14.33
C GLN A 672 -18.12 -11.30 15.82
N PRO A 673 -16.95 -11.84 16.20
CA PRO A 673 -16.59 -11.94 17.60
C PRO A 673 -16.49 -10.55 18.24
N SER A 674 -17.00 -10.43 19.46
CA SER A 674 -16.85 -9.23 20.29
C SER A 674 -16.36 -9.58 21.70
N TRP A 675 -15.31 -8.91 22.17
CA TRP A 675 -14.69 -9.06 23.48
C TRP A 675 -15.47 -8.33 24.57
N THR A 676 -15.60 -8.99 25.72
CA THR A 676 -15.80 -8.28 26.99
C THR A 676 -14.54 -7.50 27.38
N SER A 677 -14.69 -6.43 28.16
CA SER A 677 -13.56 -5.63 28.62
C SER A 677 -12.61 -6.38 29.55
N SER A 678 -13.07 -7.39 30.29
CA SER A 678 -12.18 -8.24 31.09
C SER A 678 -11.28 -9.15 30.23
N GLY A 679 -11.66 -9.39 28.97
CA GLY A 679 -10.98 -10.34 28.09
C GLY A 679 -11.32 -11.81 28.37
N ASP A 680 -12.28 -12.09 29.27
CA ASP A 680 -12.61 -13.47 29.65
C ASP A 680 -13.65 -14.12 28.73
N TRP A 681 -14.46 -13.32 28.04
CA TRP A 681 -15.57 -13.78 27.22
C TRP A 681 -15.62 -13.12 25.84
N LEU A 682 -16.09 -13.89 24.88
CA LEU A 682 -16.45 -13.48 23.53
C LEU A 682 -17.93 -13.75 23.26
N VAL A 683 -18.60 -12.85 22.54
CA VAL A 683 -19.94 -13.04 21.97
C VAL A 683 -19.84 -13.04 20.45
N PHE A 684 -20.63 -13.87 19.78
CA PHE A 684 -20.65 -13.98 18.31
C PHE A 684 -22.01 -14.53 17.85
N GLY A 685 -22.34 -14.32 16.59
CA GLY A 685 -23.50 -14.98 15.98
C GLY A 685 -23.13 -16.37 15.47
N VAL A 686 -24.01 -17.37 15.59
CA VAL A 686 -23.90 -18.71 15.01
C VAL A 686 -25.17 -19.05 14.21
N GLY A 687 -25.03 -19.49 12.95
CA GLY A 687 -26.17 -19.92 12.12
C GLY A 687 -26.05 -19.59 10.63
N SER A 688 -27.19 -19.30 10.02
CA SER A 688 -27.38 -18.95 8.60
C SER A 688 -27.34 -17.43 8.37
N TRP A 689 -26.47 -17.00 7.45
CA TRP A 689 -26.14 -15.60 7.19
C TRP A 689 -26.39 -15.22 5.73
N PHE A 690 -26.28 -13.92 5.46
CA PHE A 690 -26.37 -13.39 4.09
C PHE A 690 -27.62 -13.95 3.39
N GLN A 691 -27.52 -14.54 2.20
CA GLN A 691 -28.67 -15.03 1.45
C GLN A 691 -29.44 -16.15 2.19
N SER A 692 -28.75 -17.00 2.97
CA SER A 692 -29.36 -18.14 3.67
C SER A 692 -30.14 -17.75 4.93
N ARG A 693 -29.97 -16.52 5.44
CA ARG A 693 -30.72 -15.98 6.60
C ARG A 693 -32.24 -15.96 6.37
N SER A 694 -32.68 -16.05 5.11
CA SER A 694 -34.08 -16.12 4.71
C SER A 694 -34.71 -17.50 4.93
N THR A 695 -33.90 -18.55 5.05
CA THR A 695 -34.34 -19.95 5.12
C THR A 695 -33.80 -20.70 6.34
N GLY A 696 -32.81 -20.15 7.06
CA GLY A 696 -32.20 -20.77 8.24
C GLY A 696 -32.10 -19.83 9.47
N PRO A 697 -32.00 -20.40 10.69
CA PRO A 697 -31.93 -19.63 11.93
C PRO A 697 -30.55 -18.99 12.13
N GLY A 698 -30.52 -17.93 12.94
CA GLY A 698 -29.31 -17.27 13.44
C GLY A 698 -29.46 -17.00 14.93
N THR A 699 -28.42 -17.29 15.71
CA THR A 699 -28.46 -17.25 17.17
C THR A 699 -27.23 -16.57 17.74
N LEU A 700 -27.35 -15.93 18.90
CA LEU A 700 -26.21 -15.44 19.65
C LEU A 700 -25.63 -16.54 20.53
N TYR A 701 -24.31 -16.64 20.53
CA TYR A 701 -23.54 -17.46 21.45
C TYR A 701 -22.57 -16.57 22.22
N ARG A 702 -22.22 -16.97 23.44
CA ARG A 702 -21.01 -16.51 24.11
C ARG A 702 -20.14 -17.68 24.52
N ALA A 703 -18.84 -17.47 24.55
CA ALA A 703 -17.86 -18.46 24.97
C ALA A 703 -16.76 -17.84 25.83
N ALA A 704 -16.22 -18.64 26.75
CA ALA A 704 -15.01 -18.27 27.47
C ALA A 704 -13.85 -18.16 26.48
N ALA A 705 -13.03 -17.12 26.58
CA ALA A 705 -11.96 -16.83 25.65
C ALA A 705 -10.85 -17.89 25.60
N ASN A 706 -10.81 -18.78 26.60
CA ASN A 706 -9.93 -19.94 26.65
C ASN A 706 -10.53 -21.20 25.97
N GLY A 707 -11.74 -21.11 25.42
CA GLY A 707 -12.46 -22.21 24.76
C GLY A 707 -13.07 -23.26 25.70
N SER A 708 -13.05 -23.05 27.03
CA SER A 708 -13.49 -24.09 27.98
C SER A 708 -15.01 -24.25 28.09
N PHE A 709 -15.77 -23.27 27.61
CA PHE A 709 -17.23 -23.23 27.75
C PHE A 709 -17.86 -22.32 26.70
N SER A 710 -19.03 -22.71 26.20
CA SER A 710 -19.88 -21.89 25.33
C SER A 710 -21.35 -22.11 25.63
N GLU A 711 -22.17 -21.09 25.47
CA GLU A 711 -23.62 -21.18 25.61
C GLU A 711 -24.37 -20.31 24.58
N GLN A 712 -25.56 -20.77 24.22
CA GLN A 712 -26.49 -20.05 23.35
C GLN A 712 -27.33 -19.06 24.18
N LEU A 713 -27.42 -17.82 23.74
CA LEU A 713 -28.13 -16.73 24.44
C LEU A 713 -29.53 -16.45 23.88
N THR A 714 -29.82 -16.87 22.65
CA THR A 714 -31.11 -16.63 21.97
C THR A 714 -31.64 -17.93 21.38
N ASP A 715 -32.94 -18.17 21.41
CA ASP A 715 -33.55 -19.46 21.03
C ASP A 715 -33.58 -19.76 19.51
N GLY A 716 -33.30 -18.78 18.66
CA GLY A 716 -33.31 -18.92 17.20
C GLY A 716 -34.68 -18.79 16.55
N SER A 717 -35.71 -18.36 17.30
CA SER A 717 -37.04 -18.05 16.78
C SER A 717 -37.04 -16.87 15.79
N VAL A 718 -36.12 -15.94 15.99
CA VAL A 718 -35.79 -14.82 15.10
C VAL A 718 -34.31 -14.90 14.78
N ASN A 719 -33.91 -14.58 13.54
CA ASN A 719 -32.49 -14.61 13.17
C ASN A 719 -31.76 -13.45 13.87
N THR A 720 -30.93 -13.80 14.85
CA THR A 720 -30.13 -12.88 15.66
C THR A 720 -28.65 -13.03 15.32
N GLY A 721 -27.92 -11.93 15.25
CA GLY A 721 -26.50 -12.00 14.91
C GLY A 721 -25.78 -10.67 15.00
N PHE A 722 -24.50 -10.73 14.63
CA PHE A 722 -23.58 -9.58 14.57
C PHE A 722 -23.51 -8.80 15.90
N PRO A 723 -23.23 -9.47 17.03
CA PRO A 723 -23.29 -8.84 18.34
C PRO A 723 -22.06 -7.97 18.64
N SER A 724 -22.20 -7.06 19.59
CA SER A 724 -21.10 -6.30 20.19
C SER A 724 -21.34 -6.08 21.67
N TYR A 725 -20.29 -6.28 22.48
CA TYR A 725 -20.32 -5.98 23.92
C TYR A 725 -20.23 -4.50 24.20
N SER A 726 -20.85 -4.10 25.31
CA SER A 726 -20.48 -2.88 26.00
C SER A 726 -19.06 -2.93 26.62
N PRO A 727 -18.30 -1.82 26.68
CA PRO A 727 -17.06 -1.71 27.44
C PRO A 727 -17.20 -2.01 28.92
N ASP A 728 -18.39 -1.93 29.52
CA ASP A 728 -18.61 -2.40 30.89
C ASP A 728 -18.91 -3.91 30.98
N GLY A 729 -19.10 -4.58 29.83
CA GLY A 729 -19.37 -6.02 29.71
C GLY A 729 -20.79 -6.45 30.10
N ARG A 730 -21.66 -5.51 30.50
CA ARG A 730 -23.03 -5.81 30.98
C ARG A 730 -24.02 -6.05 29.84
N TYR A 731 -23.88 -5.33 28.73
CA TYR A 731 -24.86 -5.30 27.66
C TYR A 731 -24.30 -5.89 26.36
N ILE A 732 -25.19 -6.48 25.57
CA ILE A 732 -24.90 -6.88 24.18
C ILE A 732 -25.87 -6.14 23.27
N VAL A 733 -25.34 -5.38 22.31
CA VAL A 733 -26.13 -4.92 21.16
C VAL A 733 -26.06 -5.97 20.05
N TYR A 734 -27.17 -6.24 19.39
CA TYR A 734 -27.24 -7.20 18.29
C TYR A 734 -28.38 -6.87 17.33
N ARG A 735 -28.37 -7.51 16.17
CA ARG A 735 -29.39 -7.36 15.13
C ARG A 735 -30.42 -8.49 15.20
N VAL A 736 -31.70 -8.18 14.97
CA VAL A 736 -32.74 -9.14 14.56
C VAL A 736 -33.12 -8.98 13.08
N PHE A 737 -33.45 -10.08 12.39
CA PHE A 737 -33.83 -10.07 10.97
C PHE A 737 -34.93 -11.11 10.65
N GLY A 738 -35.84 -10.78 9.72
CA GLY A 738 -36.87 -11.67 9.21
C GLY A 738 -38.28 -11.30 9.68
N GLY A 739 -38.83 -12.01 10.66
CA GLY A 739 -40.13 -11.67 11.27
C GLY A 739 -40.11 -10.35 12.05
N GLU A 740 -38.92 -9.95 12.52
CA GLU A 740 -38.65 -8.67 13.16
C GLU A 740 -37.39 -8.04 12.56
N TYR A 741 -37.27 -6.71 12.66
CA TYR A 741 -36.11 -5.96 12.16
C TYR A 741 -35.58 -4.97 13.21
N GLY A 742 -34.32 -4.55 13.01
CA GLY A 742 -33.64 -3.54 13.80
C GLY A 742 -32.69 -4.12 14.83
N LEU A 743 -32.28 -3.24 15.75
CA LEU A 743 -31.31 -3.53 16.79
C LEU A 743 -32.00 -3.76 18.13
N ARG A 744 -31.35 -4.58 18.95
CA ARG A 744 -31.75 -4.92 20.32
C ARG A 744 -30.57 -4.74 21.24
N ILE A 745 -30.85 -4.42 22.51
CA ILE A 745 -29.87 -4.48 23.59
C ILE A 745 -30.36 -5.49 24.63
N MET A 746 -29.54 -6.50 24.90
CA MET A 746 -29.73 -7.48 25.96
C MET A 746 -28.92 -7.09 27.19
N ASP A 747 -29.55 -7.08 28.37
CA ASP A 747 -28.87 -7.01 29.66
C ASP A 747 -28.49 -8.43 30.10
N LEU A 748 -27.21 -8.68 30.36
CA LEU A 748 -26.73 -10.00 30.77
C LEU A 748 -26.99 -10.33 32.24
N GLU A 749 -27.39 -9.36 33.06
CA GLU A 749 -27.72 -9.58 34.46
C GLU A 749 -29.04 -10.35 34.61
N ASP A 750 -30.07 -9.96 33.85
CA ASP A 750 -31.42 -10.54 33.94
C ASP A 750 -31.98 -11.09 32.61
N GLN A 751 -31.19 -11.03 31.53
CA GLN A 751 -31.55 -11.44 30.17
C GLN A 751 -32.70 -10.66 29.55
N SER A 752 -33.08 -9.52 30.14
CA SER A 752 -34.08 -8.64 29.55
C SER A 752 -33.55 -8.03 28.24
N THR A 753 -34.46 -7.84 27.28
CA THR A 753 -34.13 -7.29 25.96
C THR A 753 -34.95 -6.04 25.71
N SER A 754 -34.29 -4.98 25.23
CA SER A 754 -34.90 -3.72 24.81
C SER A 754 -34.76 -3.50 23.31
N ILE A 755 -35.74 -2.83 22.71
CA ILE A 755 -35.69 -2.41 21.30
C ILE A 755 -34.88 -1.13 21.21
N LEU A 756 -33.76 -1.16 20.48
CA LEU A 756 -32.93 0.01 20.26
C LEU A 756 -33.38 0.80 19.03
N THR A 757 -33.75 0.10 17.95
CA THR A 757 -34.28 0.72 16.73
C THR A 757 -35.56 0.05 16.28
N ASN A 758 -36.52 0.86 15.83
CA ASN A 758 -37.81 0.41 15.31
C ASN A 758 -37.78 0.32 13.77
N ALA A 759 -36.96 -0.59 13.24
CA ALA A 759 -36.77 -0.77 11.81
C ALA A 759 -37.78 -1.77 11.20
N THR A 760 -37.90 -1.76 9.88
CA THR A 760 -38.74 -2.64 9.06
C THR A 760 -37.90 -3.32 7.97
N SER A 761 -38.53 -4.13 7.11
CA SER A 761 -37.88 -4.73 5.92
C SER A 761 -37.31 -3.70 4.93
N ASP A 762 -37.77 -2.44 5.00
CA ASP A 762 -37.39 -1.39 4.07
C ASP A 762 -36.22 -0.55 4.58
N ASN A 763 -35.96 -0.56 5.89
CA ASN A 763 -34.91 0.27 6.52
C ASN A 763 -34.13 -0.45 7.64
N TYR A 764 -33.92 -1.75 7.49
CA TYR A 764 -33.28 -2.58 8.52
C TYR A 764 -31.81 -2.22 8.78
N ASP A 765 -31.39 -2.54 10.00
CA ASP A 765 -30.04 -2.29 10.51
C ASP A 765 -29.20 -3.57 10.47
N ASN A 766 -27.88 -3.43 10.42
CA ASN A 766 -26.91 -4.53 10.40
C ASN A 766 -25.60 -4.09 11.10
N LEU A 767 -24.81 -5.08 11.55
CA LEU A 767 -23.43 -4.89 12.02
C LEU A 767 -23.27 -3.81 13.12
N PRO A 768 -24.02 -3.87 14.24
CA PRO A 768 -23.85 -2.91 15.32
C PRO A 768 -22.53 -3.11 16.07
N PHE A 769 -21.91 -2.01 16.50
CA PHE A 769 -20.67 -2.01 17.27
C PHE A 769 -20.63 -0.86 18.29
N TRP A 770 -20.36 -1.15 19.57
CA TRP A 770 -20.23 -0.12 20.61
C TRP A 770 -18.95 0.70 20.43
N SER A 771 -19.04 1.98 20.76
CA SER A 771 -17.86 2.84 20.88
C SER A 771 -17.01 2.44 22.08
N PRO A 772 -15.68 2.65 22.05
CA PRO A 772 -14.80 2.33 23.17
C PRO A 772 -15.17 3.01 24.50
N ASP A 773 -15.78 4.19 24.42
CA ASP A 773 -16.28 4.95 25.59
C ASP A 773 -17.72 4.59 26.00
N GLY A 774 -18.39 3.74 25.22
CA GLY A 774 -19.78 3.31 25.37
C GLY A 774 -20.84 4.39 25.21
N SER A 775 -20.48 5.58 24.72
CA SER A 775 -21.44 6.66 24.51
C SER A 775 -22.33 6.46 23.28
N ARG A 776 -21.89 5.63 22.31
CA ARG A 776 -22.55 5.44 21.01
C ARG A 776 -22.42 4.02 20.49
N ILE A 777 -23.26 3.72 19.51
CA ILE A 777 -23.28 2.47 18.75
C ILE A 777 -23.23 2.87 17.28
N VAL A 778 -22.25 2.36 16.52
CA VAL A 778 -22.19 2.48 15.07
C VAL A 778 -22.87 1.26 14.43
N PHE A 779 -23.55 1.44 13.31
CA PHE A 779 -24.19 0.34 12.56
C PHE A 779 -24.41 0.73 11.10
N SER A 780 -24.66 -0.26 10.24
CA SER A 780 -25.05 -0.04 8.85
C SER A 780 -26.58 -0.08 8.73
N ARG A 781 -27.20 0.87 8.05
CA ARG A 781 -28.66 0.93 7.84
C ARG A 781 -28.99 0.94 6.37
N ARG A 782 -30.01 0.17 5.97
CA ARG A 782 -30.66 0.36 4.68
C ARG A 782 -31.39 1.70 4.69
N VAL A 783 -30.90 2.70 3.97
CA VAL A 783 -31.51 4.05 3.95
C VAL A 783 -32.45 4.20 2.78
N THR A 784 -32.08 3.64 1.62
CA THR A 784 -32.96 3.49 0.47
C THR A 784 -33.02 2.02 0.05
N TYR A 785 -33.84 1.75 -0.95
CA TYR A 785 -33.95 0.41 -1.50
C TYR A 785 -32.61 -0.12 -2.05
N THR A 786 -31.69 0.75 -2.46
CA THR A 786 -30.46 0.38 -3.19
C THR A 786 -29.17 0.64 -2.42
N ASN A 787 -29.22 1.17 -1.21
CA ASN A 787 -28.01 1.59 -0.50
C ASN A 787 -28.06 1.39 1.02
N PHE A 788 -26.87 1.25 1.59
CA PHE A 788 -26.63 1.24 3.03
C PHE A 788 -25.76 2.41 3.44
N ASP A 789 -26.08 3.01 4.59
CA ASP A 789 -25.29 4.09 5.17
C ASP A 789 -24.84 3.76 6.59
N VAL A 790 -23.69 4.30 6.96
CA VAL A 790 -23.17 4.22 8.32
C VAL A 790 -23.92 5.20 9.21
N CYS A 791 -24.45 4.69 10.30
CA CYS A 791 -25.22 5.45 11.28
C CYS A 791 -24.60 5.33 12.68
N THR A 792 -24.88 6.29 13.54
CA THR A 792 -24.67 6.14 14.99
C THR A 792 -25.92 6.45 15.79
N ILE A 793 -26.06 5.83 16.96
CA ILE A 793 -27.16 6.05 17.91
C ILE A 793 -26.63 5.94 19.35
N LYS A 794 -27.28 6.57 20.31
CA LYS A 794 -26.97 6.35 21.73
C LYS A 794 -27.56 5.03 22.21
N PRO A 795 -26.99 4.38 23.25
CA PRO A 795 -27.54 3.15 23.81
C PRO A 795 -28.97 3.27 24.35
N ASP A 796 -29.45 4.48 24.66
CA ASP A 796 -30.82 4.74 25.09
C ASP A 796 -31.83 4.87 23.92
N GLY A 797 -31.39 4.67 22.68
CA GLY A 797 -32.21 4.79 21.47
C GLY A 797 -32.40 6.21 20.95
N THR A 798 -31.80 7.22 21.60
CA THR A 798 -31.89 8.62 21.15
C THR A 798 -30.68 9.03 20.30
N GLY A 799 -30.77 10.20 19.65
CA GLY A 799 -29.63 10.80 18.97
C GLY A 799 -29.13 10.06 17.72
N LEU A 800 -30.02 9.36 17.02
CA LEU A 800 -29.73 8.73 15.73
C LEU A 800 -29.17 9.76 14.71
N GLN A 801 -28.05 9.41 14.08
CA GLN A 801 -27.39 10.21 13.03
C GLN A 801 -26.97 9.31 11.87
N VAL A 802 -27.29 9.71 10.64
CA VAL A 802 -26.76 9.11 9.40
C VAL A 802 -25.49 9.86 9.03
N LEU A 803 -24.37 9.17 8.86
CA LEU A 803 -23.03 9.76 8.70
C LEU A 803 -22.54 9.74 7.23
N THR A 804 -23.10 8.88 6.39
CA THR A 804 -22.73 8.73 4.99
C THR A 804 -23.92 8.99 4.05
N SER A 805 -23.63 9.15 2.75
CA SER A 805 -24.64 9.52 1.75
C SER A 805 -24.19 9.20 0.31
N SER A 806 -23.35 8.19 0.10
CA SER A 806 -22.71 7.94 -1.19
C SER A 806 -23.64 7.36 -2.26
N LEU A 807 -24.88 6.98 -1.89
CA LEU A 807 -25.84 6.18 -2.65
C LEU A 807 -25.36 4.77 -3.03
N GLY A 808 -24.07 4.47 -2.84
CA GLY A 808 -23.52 3.12 -2.76
C GLY A 808 -23.65 2.54 -1.35
N ASN A 809 -23.10 1.34 -1.14
CA ASN A 809 -23.10 0.69 0.16
C ASN A 809 -21.93 1.16 1.03
N ASP A 810 -22.24 1.80 2.16
CA ASP A 810 -21.31 2.13 3.22
C ASP A 810 -21.62 1.25 4.45
N ALA A 811 -20.68 0.38 4.80
CA ALA A 811 -20.93 -0.75 5.69
C ALA A 811 -19.68 -1.24 6.44
N HIS A 812 -19.82 -2.35 7.19
CA HIS A 812 -18.74 -2.95 7.99
C HIS A 812 -18.05 -1.94 8.92
N ALA A 813 -18.85 -1.01 9.44
CA ALA A 813 -18.34 0.10 10.22
C ALA A 813 -17.88 -0.35 11.61
N VAL A 814 -16.68 0.06 11.99
CA VAL A 814 -16.05 -0.26 13.28
C VAL A 814 -15.46 0.98 13.91
N TRP A 815 -15.39 1.00 15.24
CA TRP A 815 -14.68 2.04 15.96
C TRP A 815 -13.19 1.73 16.03
N THR A 816 -12.38 2.75 15.82
CA THR A 816 -10.95 2.75 16.15
C THR A 816 -10.74 3.10 17.62
N HIS A 817 -9.58 2.75 18.17
CA HIS A 817 -9.24 3.04 19.57
C HIS A 817 -9.21 4.54 19.89
N ASP A 818 -9.00 5.41 18.89
CA ASP A 818 -8.97 6.87 19.06
C ASP A 818 -10.35 7.54 18.89
N GLY A 819 -11.41 6.74 18.70
CA GLY A 819 -12.78 7.24 18.59
C GLY A 819 -13.16 7.69 17.17
N ARG A 820 -12.36 7.41 16.15
CA ARG A 820 -12.79 7.50 14.74
C ARG A 820 -13.52 6.24 14.29
N ILE A 821 -14.21 6.31 13.15
CA ILE A 821 -14.94 5.20 12.53
C ILE A 821 -14.25 4.82 11.22
N MET A 822 -13.97 3.53 11.04
CA MET A 822 -13.58 2.98 9.73
C MET A 822 -14.73 2.18 9.14
N TYR A 823 -14.86 2.17 7.82
CA TYR A 823 -15.95 1.49 7.12
C TYR A 823 -15.56 1.15 5.68
N SER A 824 -16.19 0.11 5.11
CA SER A 824 -16.12 -0.19 3.68
C SER A 824 -17.14 0.65 2.92
N THR A 825 -16.77 1.17 1.75
CA THR A 825 -17.59 2.07 0.92
C THR A 825 -17.59 1.61 -0.53
N ALA A 826 -18.71 1.83 -1.22
CA ALA A 826 -18.84 1.70 -2.66
C ALA A 826 -18.76 3.06 -3.39
N GLN A 827 -18.47 4.17 -2.68
CA GLN A 827 -18.60 5.54 -3.19
C GLN A 827 -17.90 5.77 -4.54
N TYR A 828 -16.82 5.05 -4.83
CA TYR A 828 -16.04 5.21 -6.06
C TYR A 828 -16.40 4.23 -7.18
N GLY A 829 -17.42 3.40 -6.98
CA GLY A 829 -17.91 2.47 -7.99
C GLY A 829 -17.00 1.27 -8.22
N PHE A 830 -17.34 0.51 -9.26
CA PHE A 830 -16.54 -0.61 -9.74
C PHE A 830 -15.21 -0.14 -10.32
N ARG A 831 -14.17 -0.95 -10.13
CA ARG A 831 -12.84 -0.71 -10.72
C ARG A 831 -12.63 -1.49 -12.02
N ASP A 832 -13.49 -2.48 -12.28
CA ASP A 832 -13.57 -3.22 -13.53
C ASP A 832 -14.99 -3.76 -13.78
N GLU A 833 -15.20 -4.46 -14.90
CA GLU A 833 -16.50 -5.00 -15.29
C GLU A 833 -16.94 -6.10 -14.30
N ALA A 834 -18.09 -5.91 -13.63
CA ALA A 834 -18.54 -6.78 -12.53
C ALA A 834 -18.54 -8.29 -12.87
N ALA A 835 -18.82 -8.65 -14.12
CA ALA A 835 -18.90 -10.02 -14.59
C ALA A 835 -17.56 -10.77 -14.69
N ILE A 836 -16.43 -10.06 -14.63
CA ILE A 836 -15.10 -10.67 -14.79
C ILE A 836 -14.47 -11.02 -13.45
N TYR A 837 -14.96 -10.44 -12.36
CA TYR A 837 -14.52 -10.83 -11.03
C TYR A 837 -14.88 -12.31 -10.81
N ASP A 838 -14.13 -12.96 -9.93
CA ASP A 838 -14.42 -14.29 -9.43
C ASP A 838 -14.43 -14.24 -7.91
N ASP A 839 -15.37 -14.95 -7.29
CA ASP A 839 -15.44 -15.21 -5.84
C ASP A 839 -15.36 -13.98 -4.92
N THR A 840 -15.62 -12.78 -5.45
CA THR A 840 -15.75 -11.53 -4.69
C THR A 840 -17.23 -11.24 -4.40
N PHE A 841 -17.52 -10.57 -3.29
CA PHE A 841 -18.89 -10.20 -2.92
C PHE A 841 -19.17 -8.73 -3.29
N GLN A 842 -18.21 -7.86 -3.00
CA GLN A 842 -18.30 -6.42 -3.21
C GLN A 842 -17.02 -5.90 -3.89
N PRO A 843 -16.82 -6.15 -5.20
CA PRO A 843 -15.61 -5.76 -5.93
C PRO A 843 -15.40 -4.23 -6.10
N TYR A 844 -16.21 -3.44 -5.40
CA TYR A 844 -16.16 -1.98 -5.29
C TYR A 844 -15.85 -1.51 -3.85
N GLY A 845 -15.62 -2.44 -2.90
CA GLY A 845 -15.43 -2.14 -1.48
C GLY A 845 -14.06 -1.56 -1.20
N GLN A 846 -13.99 -0.26 -0.93
CA GLN A 846 -12.79 0.39 -0.39
C GLN A 846 -12.97 0.75 1.08
N ILE A 847 -11.89 0.86 1.84
CA ILE A 847 -11.92 1.24 3.25
C ILE A 847 -11.69 2.75 3.40
N MET A 848 -12.54 3.41 4.18
CA MET A 848 -12.39 4.80 4.60
C MET A 848 -12.33 4.93 6.12
N VAL A 849 -11.79 6.05 6.59
CA VAL A 849 -11.86 6.50 7.99
C VAL A 849 -12.48 7.90 8.08
N MET A 850 -13.27 8.14 9.13
CA MET A 850 -13.91 9.43 9.42
C MET A 850 -13.95 9.72 10.93
N ASN A 851 -14.18 10.97 11.29
CA ASN A 851 -14.50 11.34 12.67
C ASN A 851 -15.84 10.75 13.11
N ALA A 852 -16.05 10.64 14.43
CA ALA A 852 -17.29 10.13 15.03
C ALA A 852 -18.58 10.85 14.58
N ASP A 853 -18.47 12.10 14.10
CA ASP A 853 -19.57 12.93 13.62
C ASP A 853 -19.80 12.84 12.10
N GLY A 854 -19.03 12.01 11.39
CA GLY A 854 -19.11 11.83 9.94
C GLY A 854 -18.24 12.79 9.11
N SER A 855 -17.49 13.69 9.75
CA SER A 855 -16.57 14.61 9.08
C SER A 855 -15.20 13.99 8.79
N ASN A 856 -14.37 14.67 7.98
CA ASN A 856 -12.97 14.31 7.67
C ASN A 856 -12.79 12.88 7.11
N LYS A 857 -13.62 12.51 6.14
CA LYS A 857 -13.54 11.23 5.42
C LYS A 857 -12.24 11.15 4.61
N THR A 858 -11.47 10.07 4.82
CA THR A 858 -10.22 9.79 4.11
C THR A 858 -10.22 8.35 3.63
N LEU A 859 -9.83 8.13 2.37
CA LEU A 859 -9.65 6.79 1.82
C LEU A 859 -8.36 6.16 2.35
N LEU A 860 -8.40 4.89 2.74
CA LEU A 860 -7.25 4.14 3.26
C LEU A 860 -6.71 3.11 2.26
N VAL A 861 -7.53 2.65 1.31
CA VAL A 861 -7.14 1.65 0.31
C VAL A 861 -7.71 2.00 -1.06
N ASP A 862 -6.89 1.80 -2.10
CA ASP A 862 -7.25 2.05 -3.50
C ASP A 862 -6.87 0.86 -4.37
N SER A 863 -7.35 -0.33 -4.01
CA SER A 863 -7.17 -1.57 -4.79
C SER A 863 -8.36 -1.81 -5.73
N MET A 864 -8.19 -2.75 -6.67
CA MET A 864 -9.29 -3.22 -7.53
C MET A 864 -10.20 -4.26 -6.86
N TRP A 865 -9.81 -4.76 -5.67
CA TRP A 865 -10.44 -5.88 -4.99
C TRP A 865 -11.35 -5.40 -3.86
N GLU A 866 -12.05 -6.34 -3.23
CA GLU A 866 -12.80 -6.04 -2.02
C GLU A 866 -11.86 -6.03 -0.80
N ASP A 867 -11.62 -4.85 -0.25
CA ASP A 867 -10.91 -4.66 1.00
C ASP A 867 -11.92 -4.31 2.11
N SER A 868 -11.91 -5.07 3.20
CA SER A 868 -12.95 -4.92 4.22
C SER A 868 -12.51 -5.29 5.63
N MET A 869 -13.41 -4.99 6.57
CA MET A 869 -13.32 -5.36 7.99
C MET A 869 -12.00 -4.90 8.63
N PRO A 870 -11.72 -3.59 8.60
CA PRO A 870 -10.45 -3.03 9.02
C PRO A 870 -10.26 -3.01 10.54
N LEU A 871 -9.01 -3.00 11.00
CA LEU A 871 -8.65 -2.82 12.40
C LEU A 871 -7.27 -2.16 12.52
N TYR A 872 -7.19 -1.01 13.22
CA TYR A 872 -5.90 -0.46 13.64
C TYR A 872 -5.43 -1.14 14.94
N VAL A 873 -4.18 -1.58 14.95
CA VAL A 873 -3.48 -2.12 16.12
C VAL A 873 -2.23 -1.27 16.37
N PRO A 874 -2.29 -0.32 17.32
CA PRO A 874 -1.15 0.52 17.68
C PRO A 874 0.05 -0.29 18.21
N ASN A 875 1.26 0.28 18.09
CA ASN A 875 2.51 -0.35 18.56
C ASN A 875 2.46 -0.83 20.01
N GLU A 876 1.70 -0.17 20.89
CA GLU A 876 1.58 -0.55 22.30
C GLU A 876 0.99 -1.96 22.51
N PHE A 877 0.25 -2.48 21.53
CA PHE A 877 -0.31 -3.84 21.55
C PHE A 877 0.54 -4.87 20.79
N LEU A 878 1.59 -4.43 20.10
CA LEU A 878 2.44 -5.29 19.26
C LEU A 878 3.69 -5.77 19.99
N GLY A 879 3.90 -5.37 21.25
CA GLY A 879 5.07 -5.78 22.04
C GLY A 879 6.41 -5.28 21.51
N MET A 880 6.40 -4.18 20.72
CA MET A 880 7.56 -3.56 20.10
C MET A 880 8.25 -2.51 20.99
#